data_AF-A0A6C0KP57-F1
#
_entry.id   AF-A0A6C0KP57-F1
#
_cell.length_a   1.000
_cell.length_b   1.000
_cell.length_c   1.000
_cell.angle_alpha   90.00
_cell.angle_beta   90.00
_cell.angle_gamma   90.00
#
_symmetry.space_group_name_H-M   'P 1'
#
loop_
_entity.id
_entity.type
_entity.pdbx_description
1 polymer ?
#
loop_
_entity_poly.entity_id
_entity_poly.type
_entity_poly.pdbx_seq_one_letter_code
_entity_poly.pdbx_strand_id
1 'polypeptide(L)'
;EWNITTKLYKKEIKDDSRINGTSQDLRIYNTILCRILENLCGKLSYNKFVSDKIIFSNKECLLGFLDAYIGGDGSVSIREKKIFMSSVSKNLLMDVQQILNTLGIYSSINKLPLNKNERFTIIHQCYDLNVKNQQAKKLAQLLNIKLKYKQERLDTLLNHNYKYEINQKYLNIPNEVDGEIKYQNRTNDIYKEVLFDMVKSIEEVPNTTNYAYDLTVSDTLTFNIYNGLCVDDTFHFAGVASKSNVTRGVPRIEEILSLSQNIKNPSLTVYMKKEEQTDKDKASVLQYMLEHTKLEEIVKNVEICFDPDDLNTLIAEDKSTMSQYREFENMIDECLEVEAGTEENEKSKWVIRMEMDPEVMLEKNITMDDVNFTLNNTYKEEITCVYSDYNAEKLVFRIRMNNLLKNSSGKGSKKIKINPLDQSDQIYILKNFQDQLLNGIVLRGVKKINKVILRKIKDNLEEKGGAYKKEDIWVLDTIGTNLLQVLGLDYIDSNRTISNDIMEIYDVLGMEAARQALYNELSEVLEFDGSYVNAHHMALLCDRMTFSHKMISIFRHGINNDDIGPIAKASFEETPEMFLKAARHAELDNLRGISANVMCGQEGLFGTAAFQVVLDINEMINLEEKYKFEYQDKDELIEEGLFHGLEDKKDKCSIQNLQIQTNVANIKTEELGTDNDYDPFA
;
A
#
# COMPACT_ATOMS: atom_id res chain seq x y z
N GLU A 1 -52.61 -34.22 13.94
CA GLU A 1 -53.28 -32.96 13.54
C GLU A 1 -52.71 -31.83 14.38
N TRP A 2 -52.13 -30.82 13.76
CA TRP A 2 -51.55 -29.69 14.48
C TRP A 2 -52.67 -28.70 14.74
N ASN A 3 -53.06 -28.47 16.00
CA ASN A 3 -54.11 -27.52 16.38
C ASN A 3 -53.73 -26.09 15.94
N ILE A 4 -54.07 -25.72 14.72
CA ILE A 4 -53.90 -24.37 14.18
C ILE A 4 -55.26 -23.68 14.31
N THR A 5 -55.34 -22.66 15.16
CA THR A 5 -56.54 -21.79 15.22
C THR A 5 -56.27 -20.49 14.48
N THR A 6 -57.17 -20.12 13.56
CA THR A 6 -57.06 -18.90 12.76
C THR A 6 -58.25 -17.98 13.00
N LYS A 7 -58.00 -16.68 13.20
CA LYS A 7 -59.04 -15.64 13.23
C LYS A 7 -58.77 -14.61 12.15
N LEU A 8 -59.77 -14.34 11.31
CA LEU A 8 -59.73 -13.31 10.29
C LEU A 8 -60.45 -12.07 10.82
N TYR A 9 -59.75 -10.93 10.87
CA TYR A 9 -60.32 -9.64 11.22
C TYR A 9 -60.44 -8.82 9.95
N LYS A 10 -61.65 -8.37 9.60
CA LYS A 10 -61.87 -7.46 8.48
C LYS A 10 -62.25 -6.08 9.01
N LYS A 11 -61.56 -5.04 8.56
CA LYS A 11 -61.87 -3.64 8.89
C LYS A 11 -62.10 -2.87 7.59
N GLU A 12 -63.28 -2.28 7.45
CA GLU A 12 -63.53 -1.31 6.39
C GLU A 12 -62.82 0.00 6.74
N ILE A 13 -61.96 0.46 5.85
CA ILE A 13 -61.32 1.77 5.93
C ILE A 13 -62.15 2.72 5.08
N LYS A 14 -62.89 3.60 5.74
CA LYS A 14 -63.54 4.76 5.12
C LYS A 14 -62.86 5.99 5.70
N ASP A 15 -61.95 6.59 4.94
CA ASP A 15 -61.42 7.91 5.24
C ASP A 15 -61.98 8.92 4.25
N ASP A 16 -62.57 9.99 4.78
CA ASP A 16 -63.15 11.07 3.99
C ASP A 16 -62.08 11.69 3.09
N SER A 17 -62.25 11.46 1.79
CA SER A 17 -61.66 12.15 0.64
C SER A 17 -60.51 11.53 -0.15
N ARG A 18 -60.08 10.26 0.03
CA ARG A 18 -59.23 9.59 -1.03
C ARG A 18 -58.98 8.07 -0.96
N ILE A 19 -59.32 7.34 0.09
CA ILE A 19 -59.03 5.88 0.17
C ILE A 19 -60.26 5.12 0.70
N ASN A 20 -60.89 4.35 -0.19
CA ASN A 20 -61.87 3.33 0.18
C ASN A 20 -61.19 1.96 0.07
N GLY A 21 -61.08 1.23 1.18
CA GLY A 21 -60.42 -0.09 1.18
C GLY A 21 -60.92 -1.01 2.29
N THR A 22 -60.63 -2.30 2.17
CA THR A 22 -60.85 -3.28 3.25
C THR A 22 -59.49 -3.79 3.70
N SER A 23 -59.16 -3.62 4.98
CA SER A 23 -58.01 -4.28 5.60
C SER A 23 -58.44 -5.64 6.12
N GLN A 24 -57.63 -6.68 5.90
CA GLN A 24 -57.87 -8.01 6.41
C GLN A 24 -56.62 -8.49 7.17
N ASP A 25 -56.76 -8.68 8.49
CA ASP A 25 -55.71 -9.25 9.33
C ASP A 25 -56.03 -10.71 9.63
N LEU A 26 -55.18 -11.63 9.17
CA LEU A 26 -55.24 -13.04 9.55
C LEU A 26 -54.32 -13.29 10.75
N ARG A 27 -54.89 -13.65 11.91
CA ARG A 27 -54.12 -14.04 13.11
C ARG A 27 -54.13 -15.56 13.23
N ILE A 28 -52.96 -16.17 13.11
CA ILE A 28 -52.74 -17.61 13.27
C ILE A 28 -52.14 -17.84 14.66
N TYR A 29 -52.79 -18.65 15.49
CA TYR A 29 -52.35 -18.96 16.84
C TYR A 29 -51.76 -20.37 16.88
N ASN A 30 -50.44 -20.47 16.75
CA ASN A 30 -49.68 -21.71 16.91
C ASN A 30 -48.24 -21.41 17.34
N THR A 31 -47.82 -21.89 18.51
CA THR A 31 -46.50 -21.59 19.08
C THR A 31 -45.34 -22.19 18.30
N ILE A 32 -45.51 -23.39 17.73
CA ILE A 32 -44.46 -24.08 16.96
C ILE A 32 -44.28 -23.38 15.62
N LEU A 33 -45.38 -23.05 14.93
CA LEU A 33 -45.35 -22.29 13.68
C LEU A 33 -44.73 -20.91 13.86
N CYS A 34 -45.02 -20.22 14.97
CA CYS A 34 -44.38 -18.94 15.29
C CYS A 34 -42.86 -19.08 15.42
N ARG A 35 -42.34 -20.10 16.12
CA ARG A 35 -40.88 -20.32 16.25
C ARG A 35 -40.24 -20.66 14.90
N ILE A 36 -40.91 -21.46 14.08
CA ILE A 36 -40.43 -21.80 12.73
C ILE A 36 -40.35 -20.54 11.86
N LEU A 37 -41.41 -19.72 11.84
CA LEU A 37 -41.44 -18.49 11.06
C LEU A 37 -40.47 -17.43 11.59
N GLU A 38 -40.27 -17.35 12.91
CA GLU A 38 -39.29 -16.43 13.51
C GLU A 38 -37.86 -16.79 13.07
N ASN A 39 -37.53 -18.08 13.01
CA ASN A 39 -36.23 -18.54 12.50
C ASN A 39 -36.07 -18.36 10.99
N LEU A 40 -37.15 -18.44 10.21
CA LEU A 40 -37.09 -18.37 8.74
C LEU A 40 -37.22 -16.96 8.18
N CYS A 41 -37.97 -16.09 8.85
CA CYS A 41 -38.42 -14.80 8.32
C CYS A 41 -38.18 -13.62 9.28
N GLY A 42 -37.70 -13.88 10.51
CA GLY A 42 -37.51 -12.86 11.55
C GLY A 42 -38.80 -12.42 12.24
N LYS A 43 -38.70 -11.34 13.04
CA LYS A 43 -39.78 -10.78 13.86
C LYS A 43 -39.91 -9.27 13.64
N LEU A 44 -41.13 -8.74 13.76
CA LEU A 44 -41.46 -7.32 13.53
C LEU A 44 -41.23 -6.88 12.07
N SER A 45 -41.55 -5.63 11.72
CA SER A 45 -41.47 -5.13 10.34
C SER A 45 -40.05 -4.76 9.89
N TYR A 46 -39.19 -4.31 10.82
CA TYR A 46 -37.83 -3.83 10.51
C TYR A 46 -36.76 -4.94 10.54
N ASN A 47 -37.03 -6.08 11.17
CA ASN A 47 -36.08 -7.20 11.30
C ASN A 47 -36.56 -8.45 10.56
N LYS A 48 -37.17 -8.25 9.38
CA LYS A 48 -37.51 -9.34 8.45
C LYS A 48 -36.31 -9.67 7.56
N PHE A 49 -36.13 -10.93 7.24
CA PHE A 49 -35.14 -11.42 6.27
C PHE A 49 -35.70 -12.65 5.54
N VAL A 50 -35.07 -13.07 4.45
CA VAL A 50 -35.37 -14.37 3.82
C VAL A 50 -34.27 -15.35 4.24
N SER A 51 -34.64 -16.50 4.79
CA SER A 51 -33.65 -17.52 5.14
C SER A 51 -32.81 -17.95 3.94
N ASP A 52 -31.52 -18.13 4.16
CA ASP A 52 -30.53 -18.64 3.18
C ASP A 52 -30.99 -19.93 2.49
N LYS A 53 -31.76 -20.77 3.20
CA LYS A 53 -32.34 -22.01 2.64
C LYS A 53 -33.27 -21.75 1.46
N ILE A 54 -33.95 -20.60 1.43
CA ILE A 54 -34.78 -20.17 0.32
C ILE A 54 -33.91 -19.48 -0.74
N ILE A 55 -32.99 -18.59 -0.34
CA ILE A 55 -32.13 -17.84 -1.27
C ILE A 55 -31.30 -18.77 -2.18
N PHE A 56 -30.75 -19.86 -1.62
CA PHE A 56 -29.95 -20.85 -2.35
C PHE A 56 -30.75 -22.09 -2.79
N SER A 57 -32.09 -21.98 -2.85
CA SER A 57 -32.97 -23.07 -3.30
C SER A 57 -33.03 -23.20 -4.83
N ASN A 58 -33.75 -24.20 -5.32
CA ASN A 58 -33.96 -24.39 -6.75
C ASN A 58 -34.81 -23.26 -7.36
N LYS A 59 -34.65 -23.05 -8.67
CA LYS A 59 -35.32 -21.98 -9.43
C LYS A 59 -36.84 -21.95 -9.25
N GLU A 60 -37.48 -23.12 -9.12
CA GLU A 60 -38.93 -23.21 -8.90
C GLU A 60 -39.36 -22.66 -7.55
N CYS A 61 -38.59 -22.91 -6.48
CA CYS A 61 -38.88 -22.37 -5.15
C CYS A 61 -38.68 -20.86 -5.10
N LEU A 62 -37.63 -20.35 -5.75
CA LEU A 62 -37.38 -18.91 -5.91
C LEU A 62 -38.52 -18.19 -6.65
N LEU A 63 -38.98 -18.75 -7.77
CA LEU A 63 -40.11 -18.21 -8.53
C LEU A 63 -41.40 -18.26 -7.72
N GLY A 64 -41.69 -19.39 -7.04
CA GLY A 64 -42.85 -19.51 -6.17
C GLY A 64 -42.84 -18.50 -5.01
N PHE A 65 -41.66 -18.22 -4.45
CA PHE A 65 -41.49 -17.19 -3.43
C PHE A 65 -41.75 -15.79 -3.99
N LEU A 66 -41.18 -15.43 -5.14
CA LEU A 66 -41.40 -14.13 -5.79
C LEU A 66 -42.87 -13.95 -6.22
N ASP A 67 -43.51 -14.98 -6.75
CA ASP A 67 -44.94 -14.98 -7.10
C ASP A 67 -45.81 -14.69 -5.87
N ALA A 68 -45.50 -15.32 -4.74
CA ALA A 68 -46.21 -15.10 -3.49
C ALA A 68 -45.94 -13.70 -2.91
N TYR A 69 -44.68 -13.26 -2.92
CA TYR A 69 -44.29 -11.98 -2.34
C TYR A 69 -44.78 -10.78 -3.17
N ILE A 70 -44.59 -10.81 -4.49
CA ILE A 70 -45.10 -9.77 -5.41
C ILE A 70 -46.64 -9.84 -5.49
N GLY A 71 -47.21 -11.04 -5.43
CA GLY A 71 -48.65 -11.26 -5.35
C GLY A 71 -49.26 -10.68 -4.08
N GLY A 72 -48.59 -10.78 -2.94
CA GLY A 72 -48.98 -10.16 -1.68
C GLY A 72 -48.63 -8.68 -1.60
N ASP A 73 -47.41 -8.41 -1.10
CA ASP A 73 -46.94 -7.08 -0.69
C ASP A 73 -46.36 -6.25 -1.85
N GLY A 74 -45.86 -6.89 -2.92
CA GLY A 74 -45.35 -6.17 -4.09
C GLY A 74 -46.46 -5.52 -4.93
N SER A 75 -46.07 -4.58 -5.79
CA SER A 75 -46.99 -3.85 -6.66
C SER A 75 -46.48 -3.74 -8.09
N VAL A 76 -47.40 -3.87 -9.04
CA VAL A 76 -47.16 -3.72 -10.48
C VAL A 76 -47.77 -2.40 -10.92
N SER A 77 -46.93 -1.44 -11.30
CA SER A 77 -47.37 -0.10 -11.75
C SER A 77 -47.36 -0.02 -13.27
N ILE A 78 -48.55 0.18 -13.86
CA ILE A 78 -48.70 0.42 -15.31
C ILE A 78 -48.14 1.80 -15.68
N ARG A 79 -48.39 2.82 -14.84
CA ARG A 79 -48.00 4.22 -15.11
C ARG A 79 -46.48 4.39 -15.16
N GLU A 80 -45.79 3.79 -14.18
CA GLU A 80 -44.32 3.86 -14.09
C GLU A 80 -43.61 2.68 -14.75
N LYS A 81 -44.37 1.73 -15.32
CA LYS A 81 -43.89 0.56 -16.06
C LYS A 81 -42.83 -0.25 -15.30
N LYS A 82 -43.07 -0.43 -13.99
CA LYS A 82 -42.13 -1.07 -13.06
C LYS A 82 -42.83 -2.05 -12.13
N ILE A 83 -42.07 -3.04 -11.66
CA ILE A 83 -42.45 -3.90 -10.55
C ILE A 83 -41.67 -3.39 -9.33
N PHE A 84 -42.36 -3.10 -8.23
CA PHE A 84 -41.71 -2.59 -7.04
C PHE A 84 -42.23 -3.26 -5.77
N MET A 85 -41.36 -3.33 -4.76
CA MET A 85 -41.63 -3.91 -3.45
C MET A 85 -41.14 -2.92 -2.40
N SER A 86 -42.01 -2.60 -1.44
CA SER A 86 -41.72 -1.65 -0.38
C SER A 86 -41.63 -2.38 0.96
N SER A 87 -40.59 -2.12 1.74
CA SER A 87 -40.40 -2.72 3.06
C SER A 87 -39.64 -1.79 4.00
N VAL A 88 -39.93 -1.92 5.30
CA VAL A 88 -39.17 -1.26 6.37
C VAL A 88 -37.85 -1.97 6.62
N SER A 89 -37.78 -3.29 6.43
CA SER A 89 -36.54 -4.06 6.55
C SER A 89 -35.71 -3.93 5.28
N LYS A 90 -34.50 -3.35 5.41
CA LYS A 90 -33.51 -3.31 4.33
C LYS A 90 -32.98 -4.70 4.01
N ASN A 91 -32.74 -5.54 5.03
CA ASN A 91 -32.20 -6.88 4.86
C ASN A 91 -33.12 -7.76 4.00
N LEU A 92 -34.43 -7.71 4.26
CA LEU A 92 -35.42 -8.42 3.43
C LEU A 92 -35.31 -8.04 1.95
N LEU A 93 -35.16 -6.74 1.64
CA LEU A 93 -35.05 -6.30 0.24
C LEU A 93 -33.70 -6.67 -0.37
N MET A 94 -32.62 -6.69 0.39
CA MET A 94 -31.32 -7.19 -0.06
C MET A 94 -31.40 -8.68 -0.39
N ASP A 95 -32.08 -9.47 0.43
CA ASP A 95 -32.27 -10.91 0.17
C ASP A 95 -33.13 -11.15 -1.08
N VAL A 96 -34.20 -10.37 -1.25
CA VAL A 96 -35.03 -10.42 -2.47
C VAL A 96 -34.24 -9.95 -3.70
N GLN A 97 -33.38 -8.94 -3.55
CA GLN A 97 -32.47 -8.52 -4.61
C GLN A 97 -31.51 -9.64 -5.00
N GLN A 98 -30.99 -10.39 -4.03
CA GLN A 98 -30.12 -11.53 -4.31
C GLN A 98 -30.87 -12.64 -5.06
N ILE A 99 -32.12 -12.94 -4.68
CA ILE A 99 -32.97 -13.89 -5.42
C ILE A 99 -33.17 -13.43 -6.87
N LEU A 100 -33.40 -12.14 -7.11
CA LEU A 100 -33.53 -11.58 -8.46
C LEU A 100 -32.21 -11.67 -9.24
N ASN A 101 -31.07 -11.42 -8.60
CA ASN A 101 -29.75 -11.54 -9.21
C ASN A 101 -29.48 -12.99 -9.65
N THR A 102 -29.81 -13.99 -8.83
CA THR A 102 -29.71 -15.42 -9.18
C THR A 102 -30.56 -15.79 -10.41
N LEU A 103 -31.64 -15.04 -10.66
CA LEU A 103 -32.51 -15.19 -11.84
C LEU A 103 -32.06 -14.35 -13.04
N GLY A 104 -30.94 -13.61 -12.93
CA GLY A 104 -30.42 -12.72 -13.98
C GLY A 104 -31.21 -11.42 -14.14
N ILE A 105 -31.89 -10.96 -13.08
CA ILE A 105 -32.77 -9.79 -13.10
C ILE A 105 -32.19 -8.70 -12.22
N TYR A 106 -31.84 -7.56 -12.83
CA TYR A 106 -31.29 -6.43 -12.10
C TYR A 106 -32.37 -5.55 -11.47
N SER A 107 -32.13 -5.13 -10.22
CA SER A 107 -33.03 -4.27 -9.45
C SER A 107 -32.27 -3.24 -8.62
N SER A 108 -32.94 -2.14 -8.24
CA SER A 108 -32.35 -1.04 -7.47
C SER A 108 -33.14 -0.75 -6.19
N ILE A 109 -32.47 -0.63 -5.05
CA ILE A 109 -33.09 -0.27 -3.76
C ILE A 109 -32.95 1.24 -3.53
N ASN A 110 -34.06 1.93 -3.31
CA ASN A 110 -34.10 3.36 -3.03
C ASN A 110 -34.62 3.64 -1.61
N LYS A 111 -34.04 4.62 -0.94
CA LYS A 111 -34.51 5.12 0.36
C LYS A 111 -35.65 6.12 0.15
N LEU A 112 -36.82 5.88 0.73
CA LEU A 112 -37.96 6.81 0.64
C LEU A 112 -37.79 7.97 1.63
N PRO A 113 -38.21 9.20 1.29
CA PRO A 113 -38.18 10.32 2.22
C PRO A 113 -39.12 10.07 3.41
N LEU A 114 -38.65 10.37 4.63
CA LEU A 114 -39.46 10.31 5.85
C LEU A 114 -40.35 11.56 5.94
N ASN A 115 -41.66 11.38 5.77
CA ASN A 115 -42.63 12.45 6.04
C ASN A 115 -42.91 12.49 7.55
N LYS A 116 -42.39 13.51 8.26
CA LYS A 116 -42.74 13.75 9.67
C LYS A 116 -44.17 14.30 9.74
N ASN A 117 -45.13 13.48 10.17
CA ASN A 117 -46.45 13.97 10.57
C ASN A 117 -46.45 14.19 12.08
N GLU A 118 -46.75 15.42 12.53
CA GLU A 118 -46.67 15.86 13.94
C GLU A 118 -47.63 15.16 14.92
N ARG A 119 -48.40 14.15 14.50
CA ARG A 119 -49.46 13.57 15.34
C ARG A 119 -49.40 12.08 15.63
N PHE A 120 -48.47 11.28 15.08
CA PHE A 120 -48.34 9.86 15.46
C PHE A 120 -46.90 9.30 15.31
N THR A 121 -46.46 8.59 16.37
CA THR A 121 -45.41 7.54 16.55
C THR A 121 -44.23 7.38 15.56
N ILE A 122 -43.06 7.00 16.12
CA ILE A 122 -41.81 6.60 15.44
C ILE A 122 -42.06 5.97 14.06
N ILE A 123 -41.79 6.73 12.99
CA ILE A 123 -41.90 6.25 11.62
C ILE A 123 -40.56 5.62 11.26
N HIS A 124 -40.54 4.29 11.12
CA HIS A 124 -39.34 3.61 10.64
C HIS A 124 -39.08 3.92 9.16
N GLN A 125 -37.81 4.04 8.81
CA GLN A 125 -37.35 4.27 7.44
C GLN A 125 -37.85 3.17 6.49
N CYS A 126 -38.53 3.56 5.42
CA CYS A 126 -38.99 2.63 4.38
C CYS A 126 -38.03 2.63 3.17
N TYR A 127 -37.92 1.48 2.51
CA TYR A 127 -37.09 1.25 1.34
C TYR A 127 -37.92 0.64 0.21
N ASP A 128 -37.60 1.00 -1.03
CA ASP A 128 -38.28 0.52 -2.23
C ASP A 128 -37.29 -0.20 -3.15
N LEU A 129 -37.50 -1.50 -3.35
CA LEU A 129 -36.82 -2.27 -4.39
C LEU A 129 -37.60 -2.12 -5.70
N ASN A 130 -36.94 -1.63 -6.74
CA ASN A 130 -37.53 -1.32 -8.03
C ASN A 130 -36.89 -2.15 -9.15
N VAL A 131 -37.72 -2.84 -9.94
CA VAL A 131 -37.35 -3.50 -11.20
C VAL A 131 -37.94 -2.68 -12.35
N LYS A 132 -37.09 -2.10 -13.18
CA LYS A 132 -37.46 -1.16 -14.26
C LYS A 132 -36.96 -1.66 -15.61
N ASN A 133 -37.40 -1.02 -16.68
CA ASN A 133 -36.90 -1.23 -18.05
C ASN A 133 -37.09 -2.67 -18.55
N GLN A 134 -36.25 -3.15 -19.46
CA GLN A 134 -36.35 -4.51 -20.03
C GLN A 134 -36.25 -5.62 -18.97
N GLN A 135 -35.62 -5.34 -17.82
CA GLN A 135 -35.59 -6.26 -16.67
C GLN A 135 -36.99 -6.51 -16.08
N ALA A 136 -37.88 -5.51 -16.10
CA ALA A 136 -39.27 -5.70 -15.68
C ALA A 136 -40.04 -6.64 -16.62
N LYS A 137 -39.71 -6.61 -17.92
CA LYS A 137 -40.25 -7.55 -18.91
C LYS A 137 -39.71 -8.96 -18.70
N LYS A 138 -38.40 -9.12 -18.46
CA LYS A 138 -37.78 -10.41 -18.13
C LYS A 138 -38.40 -11.02 -16.87
N LEU A 139 -38.60 -10.22 -15.82
CA LEU A 139 -39.28 -10.66 -14.60
C LEU A 139 -40.73 -11.03 -14.87
N ALA A 140 -41.47 -10.21 -15.64
CA ALA A 140 -42.87 -10.48 -15.94
C ALA A 140 -43.08 -11.78 -16.74
N GLN A 141 -42.12 -12.19 -17.57
CA GLN A 141 -42.18 -13.48 -18.30
C GLN A 141 -42.06 -14.69 -17.37
N LEU A 142 -41.43 -14.52 -16.22
CA LEU A 142 -41.15 -15.60 -15.27
C LEU A 142 -42.21 -15.74 -14.19
N LEU A 143 -43.01 -14.70 -13.94
CA LEU A 143 -44.02 -14.68 -12.87
C LEU A 143 -45.38 -15.19 -13.35
N ASN A 144 -46.06 -15.95 -12.48
CA ASN A 144 -47.43 -16.42 -12.68
C ASN A 144 -48.30 -16.12 -11.46
N ILE A 145 -48.74 -14.86 -11.35
CA ILE A 145 -49.43 -14.35 -10.15
C ILE A 145 -50.89 -14.79 -10.15
N LYS A 146 -51.30 -15.49 -9.07
CA LYS A 146 -52.69 -15.98 -8.89
C LYS A 146 -53.77 -14.87 -8.84
N LEU A 147 -53.40 -13.64 -8.48
CA LEU A 147 -54.30 -12.49 -8.42
C LEU A 147 -54.55 -11.91 -9.82
N LYS A 148 -55.76 -12.12 -10.35
CA LYS A 148 -56.17 -11.74 -11.72
C LYS A 148 -55.79 -10.31 -12.10
N TYR A 149 -56.08 -9.32 -11.26
CA TYR A 149 -55.79 -7.91 -11.58
C TYR A 149 -54.28 -7.61 -11.65
N LYS A 150 -53.43 -8.32 -10.90
CA LYS A 150 -51.96 -8.16 -10.99
C LYS A 150 -51.42 -8.87 -12.22
N GLN A 151 -52.00 -10.01 -12.58
CA GLN A 151 -51.66 -10.75 -13.79
C GLN A 151 -51.98 -9.95 -15.06
N GLU A 152 -53.17 -9.34 -15.13
CA GLU A 152 -53.53 -8.44 -16.25
C GLU A 152 -52.54 -7.28 -16.39
N ARG A 153 -52.06 -6.73 -15.26
CA ARG A 153 -51.02 -5.69 -15.28
C ARG A 153 -49.67 -6.21 -15.77
N LEU A 154 -49.29 -7.44 -15.41
CA LEU A 154 -48.08 -8.07 -15.95
C LEU A 154 -48.17 -8.27 -17.46
N ASP A 155 -49.32 -8.73 -17.97
CA ASP A 155 -49.56 -8.90 -19.40
C ASP A 155 -49.43 -7.56 -20.17
N THR A 156 -49.90 -6.46 -19.57
CA THR A 156 -49.68 -5.11 -20.15
C THR A 156 -48.21 -4.69 -20.18
N LEU A 157 -47.39 -5.13 -19.21
CA LEU A 157 -45.95 -4.86 -19.21
C LEU A 157 -45.21 -5.74 -20.24
N LEU A 158 -45.65 -6.97 -20.47
CA LEU A 158 -45.07 -7.88 -21.47
C LEU A 158 -45.19 -7.32 -22.90
N ASN A 159 -46.34 -6.73 -23.21
CA ASN A 159 -46.62 -6.13 -24.52
C ASN A 159 -45.92 -4.78 -24.75
N HIS A 160 -45.27 -4.22 -23.72
CA HIS A 160 -44.59 -2.94 -23.82
C HIS A 160 -43.17 -3.08 -24.39
N ASN A 161 -42.78 -2.17 -25.29
CA ASN A 161 -41.42 -2.05 -25.82
C ASN A 161 -40.62 -1.01 -25.03
N TYR A 162 -39.61 -1.46 -24.28
CA TYR A 162 -38.71 -0.61 -23.51
C TYR A 162 -37.54 -0.13 -24.37
N LYS A 163 -37.12 1.14 -24.20
CA LYS A 163 -36.04 1.76 -24.97
C LYS A 163 -34.63 1.34 -24.51
N TYR A 164 -34.46 1.01 -23.24
CA TYR A 164 -33.17 0.68 -22.63
C TYR A 164 -33.25 -0.67 -21.92
N GLU A 165 -32.16 -1.43 -21.91
CA GLU A 165 -32.08 -2.69 -21.16
C GLU A 165 -31.95 -2.43 -19.66
N ILE A 166 -31.12 -1.45 -19.29
CA ILE A 166 -30.79 -1.03 -17.91
C ILE A 166 -31.00 0.49 -17.78
N ASN A 167 -31.01 1.04 -16.56
CA ASN A 167 -31.17 2.48 -16.34
C ASN A 167 -29.97 3.27 -16.92
N GLN A 168 -30.24 4.41 -17.57
CA GLN A 168 -29.23 5.24 -18.26
C GLN A 168 -28.08 5.71 -17.36
N LYS A 169 -28.33 5.83 -16.04
CA LYS A 169 -27.29 6.18 -15.06
C LYS A 169 -26.15 5.17 -14.96
N TYR A 170 -26.40 3.90 -15.30
CA TYR A 170 -25.38 2.84 -15.25
C TYR A 170 -24.57 2.72 -16.55
N LEU A 171 -24.86 3.51 -17.58
CA LEU A 171 -24.08 3.56 -18.83
C LEU A 171 -22.83 4.44 -18.70
N ASN A 172 -22.82 5.38 -17.74
CA ASN A 172 -21.75 6.34 -17.52
C ASN A 172 -21.22 6.22 -16.11
N ILE A 173 -19.96 5.81 -15.96
CA ILE A 173 -19.32 5.69 -14.65
C ILE A 173 -18.48 6.95 -14.40
N PRO A 174 -18.68 7.64 -13.27
CA PRO A 174 -17.76 8.68 -12.81
C PRO A 174 -16.46 8.05 -12.30
N ASN A 175 -15.35 8.32 -12.99
CA ASN A 175 -14.01 8.01 -12.51
C ASN A 175 -13.34 9.29 -11.99
N GLU A 176 -12.68 9.22 -10.86
CA GLU A 176 -11.84 10.31 -10.37
C GLU A 176 -10.45 10.16 -10.98
N VAL A 177 -10.07 11.12 -11.82
CA VAL A 177 -8.73 11.20 -12.42
C VAL A 177 -8.19 12.58 -12.09
N ASP A 178 -7.09 12.63 -11.33
CA ASP A 178 -6.44 13.88 -10.91
C ASP A 178 -7.36 14.83 -10.11
N GLY A 179 -8.28 14.29 -9.30
CA GLY A 179 -9.21 15.08 -8.48
C GLY A 179 -10.42 15.65 -9.24
N GLU A 180 -10.56 15.34 -10.54
CA GLU A 180 -11.75 15.66 -11.33
C GLU A 180 -12.57 14.41 -11.66
N ILE A 181 -13.89 14.49 -11.45
CA ILE A 181 -14.82 13.40 -11.79
C ILE A 181 -15.10 13.42 -13.29
N LYS A 182 -14.45 12.52 -14.04
CA LYS A 182 -14.68 12.30 -15.48
C LYS A 182 -15.64 11.14 -15.71
N TYR A 183 -16.72 11.38 -16.44
CA TYR A 183 -17.70 10.36 -16.80
C TYR A 183 -17.25 9.61 -18.07
N GLN A 184 -16.95 8.31 -17.95
CA GLN A 184 -16.63 7.46 -19.11
C GLN A 184 -17.90 6.78 -19.62
N ASN A 185 -18.23 6.96 -20.91
CA ASN A 185 -19.36 6.31 -21.59
C ASN A 185 -18.81 5.05 -22.28
N ARG A 186 -19.31 3.86 -21.94
CA ARG A 186 -18.75 2.60 -22.44
C ARG A 186 -19.73 1.91 -23.40
N THR A 187 -19.40 1.92 -24.68
CA THR A 187 -20.18 1.30 -25.79
C THR A 187 -19.61 -0.03 -26.30
N ASN A 188 -18.60 -0.62 -25.65
CA ASN A 188 -18.00 -1.87 -26.09
C ASN A 188 -18.52 -3.07 -25.28
N ASP A 189 -18.89 -4.15 -25.98
CA ASP A 189 -19.61 -5.36 -25.52
C ASP A 189 -19.00 -6.14 -24.34
N ILE A 190 -17.80 -5.78 -23.88
CA ILE A 190 -17.04 -6.49 -22.84
C ILE A 190 -17.73 -6.43 -21.47
N TYR A 191 -18.54 -5.38 -21.21
CA TYR A 191 -19.17 -5.15 -19.90
C TYR A 191 -20.70 -5.23 -19.91
N LYS A 192 -21.30 -5.87 -20.94
CA LYS A 192 -22.77 -5.96 -21.07
C LYS A 192 -23.47 -6.56 -19.84
N GLU A 193 -22.76 -7.41 -19.09
CA GLU A 193 -23.30 -8.13 -17.92
C GLU A 193 -22.82 -7.57 -16.57
N VAL A 194 -22.00 -6.51 -16.56
CA VAL A 194 -21.40 -5.95 -15.34
C VAL A 194 -21.99 -4.58 -15.03
N LEU A 195 -22.48 -4.40 -13.81
CA LEU A 195 -23.00 -3.13 -13.30
C LEU A 195 -21.97 -2.48 -12.38
N PHE A 196 -21.62 -1.23 -12.69
CA PHE A 196 -20.71 -0.45 -11.88
C PHE A 196 -21.49 0.58 -11.06
N ASP A 197 -21.14 0.71 -9.77
CA ASP A 197 -21.65 1.73 -8.86
C ASP A 197 -20.48 2.41 -8.13
N MET A 198 -20.62 3.69 -7.82
CA MET A 198 -19.57 4.47 -7.15
C MET A 198 -19.54 4.13 -5.66
N VAL A 199 -18.36 3.82 -5.13
CA VAL A 199 -18.13 3.68 -3.68
C VAL A 199 -18.28 5.06 -3.03
N LYS A 200 -19.27 5.22 -2.13
CA LYS A 200 -19.55 6.50 -1.45
C LYS A 200 -18.81 6.67 -0.13
N SER A 201 -18.50 5.57 0.55
CA SER A 201 -17.84 5.56 1.86
C SER A 201 -17.35 4.14 2.15
N ILE A 202 -16.20 4.03 2.80
CA ILE A 202 -15.64 2.77 3.30
C ILE A 202 -15.67 2.84 4.83
N GLU A 203 -16.14 1.79 5.49
CA GLU A 203 -16.14 1.66 6.95
C GLU A 203 -15.29 0.44 7.31
N GLU A 204 -14.25 0.65 8.12
CA GLU A 204 -13.42 -0.44 8.64
C GLU A 204 -14.13 -1.12 9.82
N VAL A 205 -14.46 -2.40 9.64
CA VAL A 205 -15.04 -3.22 10.71
C VAL A 205 -13.94 -4.13 11.28
N PRO A 206 -13.66 -4.07 12.59
CA PRO A 206 -12.67 -4.95 13.20
C PRO A 206 -13.13 -6.40 13.10
N ASN A 207 -12.22 -7.29 12.66
CA ASN A 207 -12.53 -8.69 12.46
C ASN A 207 -12.93 -9.35 13.79
N THR A 208 -14.08 -10.03 13.81
CA THR A 208 -14.62 -10.68 15.02
C THR A 208 -14.11 -12.11 15.19
N THR A 209 -13.31 -12.62 14.24
CA THR A 209 -12.77 -13.98 14.24
C THR A 209 -11.27 -14.00 13.92
N ASN A 210 -10.56 -15.02 14.40
CA ASN A 210 -9.11 -15.17 14.19
C ASN A 210 -8.73 -15.59 12.75
N TYR A 211 -9.70 -15.93 11.89
CA TYR A 211 -9.45 -16.40 10.53
C TYR A 211 -10.39 -15.67 9.55
N ALA A 212 -9.83 -15.03 8.53
CA ALA A 212 -10.60 -14.59 7.36
C ALA A 212 -10.41 -15.63 6.25
N TYR A 213 -11.50 -16.15 5.69
CA TYR A 213 -11.43 -16.98 4.49
C TYR A 213 -11.25 -16.08 3.28
N ASP A 214 -10.09 -16.18 2.64
CA ASP A 214 -9.84 -15.56 1.35
C ASP A 214 -10.54 -16.40 0.26
N LEU A 215 -11.50 -15.78 -0.44
CA LEU A 215 -12.26 -16.40 -1.53
C LEU A 215 -11.67 -16.06 -2.90
N THR A 216 -10.49 -15.42 -2.96
CA THR A 216 -9.83 -15.11 -4.23
C THR A 216 -9.22 -16.37 -4.86
N VAL A 217 -9.48 -16.56 -6.14
CA VAL A 217 -8.69 -17.46 -7.00
C VAL A 217 -7.48 -16.64 -7.45
N SER A 218 -6.30 -17.25 -7.50
CA SER A 218 -5.01 -16.55 -7.76
C SER A 218 -5.00 -15.62 -8.97
N ASP A 219 -5.91 -15.83 -9.92
CA ASP A 219 -5.94 -15.13 -11.21
C ASP A 219 -7.08 -14.11 -11.32
N THR A 220 -7.97 -14.00 -10.32
CA THR A 220 -9.11 -13.06 -10.34
C THR A 220 -8.97 -12.03 -9.23
N LEU A 221 -8.60 -10.80 -9.62
CA LEU A 221 -8.41 -9.61 -8.77
C LEU A 221 -9.73 -9.03 -8.20
N THR A 222 -10.72 -9.89 -7.93
CA THR A 222 -12.08 -9.49 -7.57
C THR A 222 -12.56 -10.13 -6.29
N PHE A 223 -13.06 -9.31 -5.36
CA PHE A 223 -13.82 -9.79 -4.20
C PHE A 223 -15.33 -9.61 -4.44
N ASN A 224 -16.10 -10.67 -4.19
CA ASN A 224 -17.55 -10.66 -4.33
C ASN A 224 -18.24 -10.40 -2.99
N ILE A 225 -19.01 -9.32 -2.92
CA ILE A 225 -19.89 -9.02 -1.78
C ILE A 225 -21.10 -9.98 -1.81
N TYR A 226 -21.69 -10.26 -0.64
CA TYR A 226 -22.90 -11.10 -0.48
C TYR A 226 -24.07 -10.75 -1.44
N ASN A 227 -24.18 -9.50 -1.87
CA ASN A 227 -25.20 -9.00 -2.80
C ASN A 227 -24.82 -9.14 -4.29
N GLY A 228 -23.73 -9.84 -4.60
CA GLY A 228 -23.25 -10.10 -5.97
C GLY A 228 -22.49 -8.94 -6.61
N LEU A 229 -22.03 -7.95 -5.83
CA LEU A 229 -21.14 -6.89 -6.30
C LEU A 229 -19.69 -7.37 -6.28
N CYS A 230 -19.06 -7.45 -7.45
CA CYS A 230 -17.61 -7.61 -7.59
C CYS A 230 -16.93 -6.25 -7.38
N VAL A 231 -16.02 -6.15 -6.43
CA VAL A 231 -15.08 -5.02 -6.32
C VAL A 231 -13.84 -5.39 -7.12
N ASP A 232 -13.47 -4.54 -8.07
CA ASP A 232 -12.21 -4.61 -8.81
C ASP A 232 -11.22 -3.65 -8.12
N ASP A 233 -10.00 -4.12 -7.90
CA ASP A 233 -8.87 -3.39 -7.35
C ASP A 233 -8.84 -3.16 -5.83
N THR A 234 -8.10 -4.04 -5.13
CA THR A 234 -7.47 -3.70 -3.86
C THR A 234 -5.97 -3.90 -4.04
N PHE A 235 -5.23 -2.79 -4.04
CA PHE A 235 -3.80 -2.72 -3.69
C PHE A 235 -3.47 -3.87 -2.75
N HIS A 236 -2.75 -4.90 -3.18
CA HIS A 236 -1.85 -5.74 -2.39
C HIS A 236 -1.42 -6.96 -3.24
N PHE A 237 -0.11 -7.12 -3.43
CA PHE A 237 0.50 -8.45 -3.52
C PHE A 237 0.47 -9.07 -2.11
N ALA A 238 -0.72 -9.30 -1.56
CA ALA A 238 -0.90 -10.03 -0.31
C ALA A 238 -0.60 -11.51 -0.61
N GLY A 239 0.40 -12.08 0.08
CA GLY A 239 0.62 -13.53 0.04
C GLY A 239 2.00 -14.00 -0.44
N VAL A 240 2.90 -13.13 -0.89
CA VAL A 240 4.29 -13.51 -1.16
C VAL A 240 5.20 -12.92 -0.07
N ALA A 241 5.37 -13.69 1.01
CA ALA A 241 6.11 -13.32 2.22
C ALA A 241 7.56 -12.87 1.98
N SER A 242 8.13 -13.15 0.81
CA SER A 242 9.56 -12.99 0.55
C SER A 242 9.98 -11.60 0.06
N LYS A 243 9.05 -10.73 -0.39
CA LYS A 243 9.37 -9.32 -0.77
C LYS A 243 8.37 -8.29 -0.24
N SER A 244 7.38 -8.70 0.55
CA SER A 244 6.43 -7.80 1.23
C SER A 244 7.09 -6.85 2.24
N ASN A 245 8.33 -7.17 2.67
CA ASN A 245 9.05 -6.39 3.67
C ASN A 245 9.80 -5.21 3.07
N VAL A 246 9.95 -5.09 1.75
CA VAL A 246 10.66 -3.95 1.15
C VAL A 246 9.69 -2.80 0.92
N THR A 247 10.08 -1.57 1.29
CA THR A 247 9.33 -0.35 0.96
C THR A 247 9.18 -0.26 -0.57
N ARG A 248 7.96 -0.05 -1.07
CA ARG A 248 7.67 0.05 -2.51
C ARG A 248 6.94 1.35 -2.85
N GLY A 249 6.97 1.69 -4.14
CA GLY A 249 6.32 2.89 -4.68
C GLY A 249 7.03 4.18 -4.29
N VAL A 250 6.26 5.27 -4.19
CA VAL A 250 6.77 6.63 -3.92
C VAL A 250 7.67 6.71 -2.67
N PRO A 251 7.33 6.09 -1.52
CA PRO A 251 8.21 6.14 -0.34
C PRO A 251 9.60 5.56 -0.58
N ARG A 252 9.73 4.55 -1.45
CA ARG A 252 11.02 3.96 -1.81
C ARG A 252 11.79 4.85 -2.77
N ILE A 253 11.11 5.47 -3.73
CA ILE A 253 11.73 6.46 -4.61
C ILE A 253 12.29 7.61 -3.78
N GLU A 254 11.53 8.14 -2.83
CA GLU A 254 11.98 9.21 -1.93
C GLU A 254 13.22 8.79 -1.13
N GLU A 255 13.23 7.58 -0.59
CA GLU A 255 14.36 6.99 0.14
C GLU A 255 15.62 6.85 -0.73
N ILE A 256 15.45 6.42 -1.99
CA ILE A 256 16.56 6.29 -2.95
C ILE A 256 17.12 7.67 -3.35
N LEU A 257 16.25 8.62 -3.70
CA LEU A 257 16.67 9.96 -4.14
C LEU A 257 17.29 10.78 -3.00
N SER A 258 16.89 10.49 -1.75
CA SER A 258 17.44 11.15 -0.55
C SER A 258 18.76 10.55 -0.08
N LEU A 259 19.12 9.34 -0.57
CA LEU A 259 20.28 8.59 -0.10
C LEU A 259 20.30 8.48 1.43
N SER A 260 19.17 8.07 2.02
CA SER A 260 19.05 7.92 3.47
C SER A 260 20.03 6.88 4.00
N GLN A 261 20.75 7.21 5.09
CA GLN A 261 21.63 6.26 5.79
C GLN A 261 20.87 5.16 6.53
N ASN A 262 19.66 5.47 7.00
CA ASN A 262 18.82 4.52 7.72
C ASN A 262 17.57 4.27 6.89
N ILE A 263 17.62 3.19 6.12
CA ILE A 263 16.46 2.75 5.35
C ILE A 263 15.42 2.10 6.27
N LYS A 264 14.14 2.23 5.93
CA LYS A 264 13.04 1.71 6.77
C LYS A 264 13.12 0.18 6.91
N ASN A 265 13.33 -0.49 5.78
CA ASN A 265 13.36 -1.95 5.71
C ASN A 265 14.64 -2.43 5.00
N PRO A 266 15.77 -2.50 5.73
CA PRO A 266 17.01 -3.05 5.19
C PRO A 266 16.89 -4.55 4.93
N SER A 267 17.41 -5.00 3.78
CA SER A 267 17.37 -6.39 3.34
C SER A 267 18.53 -6.73 2.41
N LEU A 268 19.12 -7.91 2.61
CA LEU A 268 20.07 -8.54 1.71
C LEU A 268 19.40 -9.69 0.98
N THR A 269 19.67 -9.81 -0.32
CA THR A 269 19.37 -11.02 -1.10
C THR A 269 20.65 -11.81 -1.26
N VAL A 270 20.77 -12.88 -0.48
CA VAL A 270 21.95 -13.72 -0.35
C VAL A 270 21.81 -14.96 -1.22
N TYR A 271 22.76 -15.13 -2.15
CA TYR A 271 22.82 -16.31 -3.01
C TYR A 271 23.73 -17.37 -2.40
N MET A 272 23.28 -18.62 -2.46
CA MET A 272 24.08 -19.77 -2.04
C MET A 272 24.97 -20.26 -3.18
N LYS A 273 25.96 -21.10 -2.86
CA LYS A 273 26.77 -21.78 -3.86
C LYS A 273 25.90 -22.66 -4.77
N LYS A 274 26.38 -22.86 -6.01
CA LYS A 274 25.66 -23.62 -7.05
C LYS A 274 25.31 -25.06 -6.65
N GLU A 275 26.09 -25.65 -5.76
CA GLU A 275 25.89 -27.03 -5.29
C GLU A 275 24.77 -27.15 -4.24
N GLU A 276 24.45 -26.06 -3.55
CA GLU A 276 23.54 -26.05 -2.41
C GLU A 276 22.21 -25.34 -2.73
N GLN A 277 22.20 -24.47 -3.75
CA GLN A 277 21.03 -23.66 -4.12
C GLN A 277 19.78 -24.47 -4.56
N THR A 278 19.93 -25.75 -4.94
CA THR A 278 18.78 -26.58 -5.38
C THR A 278 18.10 -27.33 -4.24
N ASP A 279 18.81 -27.56 -3.14
CA ASP A 279 18.34 -28.37 -2.01
C ASP A 279 17.73 -27.48 -0.93
N LYS A 280 16.48 -27.78 -0.54
CA LYS A 280 15.75 -26.98 0.45
C LYS A 280 16.31 -27.16 1.85
N ASP A 281 16.71 -28.39 2.21
CA ASP A 281 17.11 -28.71 3.59
C ASP A 281 18.48 -28.11 3.92
N LYS A 282 19.38 -28.06 2.93
CA LYS A 282 20.65 -27.32 3.07
C LYS A 282 20.42 -25.83 3.18
N ALA A 283 19.49 -25.30 2.38
CA ALA A 283 19.17 -23.88 2.40
C ALA A 283 18.52 -23.43 3.74
N SER A 284 17.69 -24.27 4.36
CA SER A 284 17.16 -23.98 5.71
C SER A 284 18.27 -24.03 6.77
N VAL A 285 19.22 -24.95 6.67
CA VAL A 285 20.38 -25.00 7.58
C VAL A 285 21.23 -23.73 7.46
N LEU A 286 21.46 -23.23 6.25
CA LEU A 286 22.17 -21.96 6.01
C LEU A 286 21.38 -20.73 6.49
N GLN A 287 20.05 -20.76 6.38
CA GLN A 287 19.16 -19.72 6.90
C GLN A 287 19.39 -19.49 8.40
N TYR A 288 19.39 -20.56 9.19
CA TYR A 288 19.62 -20.47 10.64
C TYR A 288 21.06 -20.12 11.02
N MET A 289 22.05 -20.51 10.20
CA MET A 289 23.44 -20.11 10.43
C MET A 289 23.68 -18.61 10.24
N LEU A 290 22.92 -17.97 9.36
CA LEU A 290 23.01 -16.52 9.10
C LEU A 290 22.25 -15.67 10.12
N GLU A 291 21.13 -16.19 10.62
CA GLU A 291 20.25 -15.49 11.56
C GLU A 291 20.95 -15.19 12.89
N HIS A 292 20.93 -13.91 13.28
CA HIS A 292 21.55 -13.45 14.52
C HIS A 292 20.81 -14.00 15.73
N THR A 293 21.37 -15.05 16.33
CA THR A 293 20.74 -15.71 17.48
C THR A 293 21.45 -15.29 18.77
N LYS A 294 20.73 -14.51 19.57
CA LYS A 294 21.13 -14.19 20.95
C LYS A 294 20.69 -15.29 21.91
N LEU A 295 21.34 -15.35 23.05
CA LEU A 295 20.96 -16.30 24.11
C LEU A 295 19.54 -16.04 24.63
N GLU A 296 19.11 -14.78 24.69
CA GLU A 296 17.73 -14.39 25.04
C GLU A 296 16.65 -15.14 24.26
N GLU A 297 16.86 -15.40 22.96
CA GLU A 297 15.84 -16.03 22.11
C GLU A 297 15.66 -17.52 22.37
N ILE A 298 16.65 -18.17 22.99
CA ILE A 298 16.63 -19.61 23.29
C ILE A 298 16.15 -19.86 24.72
N VAL A 299 16.33 -18.89 25.61
CA VAL A 299 16.01 -19.03 27.02
C VAL A 299 14.53 -18.74 27.26
N LYS A 300 13.81 -19.73 27.79
CA LYS A 300 12.38 -19.64 28.12
C LYS A 300 12.12 -18.94 29.45
N ASN A 301 12.95 -19.23 30.45
CA ASN A 301 12.87 -18.61 31.78
C ASN A 301 14.25 -18.55 32.44
N VAL A 302 14.47 -17.52 33.27
CA VAL A 302 15.69 -17.36 34.09
C VAL A 302 15.31 -17.13 35.55
N GLU A 303 15.92 -17.93 36.42
CA GLU A 303 15.72 -17.89 37.86
C GLU A 303 17.07 -17.72 38.57
N ILE A 304 17.12 -16.82 39.55
CA ILE A 304 18.27 -16.71 40.45
C ILE A 304 17.95 -17.51 41.71
N CYS A 305 18.66 -18.62 41.90
CA CYS A 305 18.45 -19.53 43.01
C CYS A 305 19.59 -19.41 44.02
N PHE A 306 19.27 -19.54 45.31
CA PHE A 306 20.27 -19.68 46.35
C PHE A 306 20.56 -21.17 46.57
N ASP A 307 21.76 -21.61 46.23
CA ASP A 307 22.22 -22.99 46.39
C ASP A 307 23.62 -22.99 47.05
N PRO A 308 23.68 -23.07 48.39
CA PRO A 308 24.91 -22.83 49.14
C PRO A 308 25.93 -23.95 49.01
N ASP A 309 25.47 -25.17 48.73
CA ASP A 309 26.32 -26.33 48.52
C ASP A 309 26.48 -26.60 47.02
N ASP A 310 27.69 -26.95 46.61
CA ASP A 310 27.93 -27.31 45.21
C ASP A 310 27.39 -28.71 44.88
N LEU A 311 27.47 -29.59 45.89
CA LEU A 311 27.21 -31.03 45.75
C LEU A 311 25.74 -31.42 45.94
N ASN A 312 24.99 -30.68 46.76
CA ASN A 312 23.61 -31.01 47.10
C ASN A 312 22.69 -29.85 46.76
N THR A 313 21.97 -29.98 45.66
CA THR A 313 20.99 -29.00 45.22
C THR A 313 19.72 -29.04 46.08
N LEU A 314 19.27 -27.83 46.47
CA LEU A 314 17.97 -27.62 47.11
C LEU A 314 16.78 -27.80 46.15
N ILE A 315 17.01 -27.74 44.84
CA ILE A 315 16.01 -27.84 43.79
C ILE A 315 15.79 -29.32 43.47
N ALA A 316 14.57 -29.83 43.73
CA ALA A 316 14.26 -31.25 43.57
C ALA A 316 14.38 -31.74 42.11
N GLU A 317 14.07 -30.89 41.13
CA GLU A 317 14.10 -31.22 39.70
C GLU A 317 15.53 -31.44 39.19
N ASP A 318 16.50 -30.69 39.71
CA ASP A 318 17.89 -30.67 39.21
C ASP A 318 18.79 -31.71 39.92
N LYS A 319 18.23 -32.54 40.81
CA LYS A 319 19.01 -33.54 41.55
C LYS A 319 19.61 -34.62 40.66
N SER A 320 18.85 -35.05 39.64
CA SER A 320 19.30 -36.07 38.68
C SER A 320 20.49 -35.57 37.86
N THR A 321 20.38 -34.35 37.32
CA THR A 321 21.42 -33.74 36.47
C THR A 321 22.71 -33.50 37.25
N MET A 322 22.62 -33.02 38.50
CA MET A 322 23.79 -32.85 39.36
C MET A 322 24.45 -34.19 39.74
N SER A 323 23.66 -35.24 39.96
CA SER A 323 24.20 -36.57 40.22
C SER A 323 24.96 -37.12 39.02
N GLN A 324 24.39 -36.99 37.82
CA GLN A 324 25.01 -37.41 36.56
C GLN A 324 26.31 -36.64 36.29
N TYR A 325 26.27 -35.32 36.46
CA TYR A 325 27.43 -34.46 36.25
C TYR A 325 28.58 -34.80 37.21
N ARG A 326 28.26 -35.12 38.46
CA ARG A 326 29.25 -35.57 39.45
C ARG A 326 29.87 -36.91 39.09
N GLU A 327 29.08 -37.88 38.63
CA GLU A 327 29.60 -39.16 38.18
C GLU A 327 30.58 -38.97 37.00
N PHE A 328 30.27 -38.02 36.11
CA PHE A 328 31.13 -37.65 35.01
C PHE A 328 32.43 -36.95 35.47
N GLU A 329 32.37 -35.97 36.38
CA GLU A 329 33.58 -35.33 36.94
C GLU A 329 34.47 -36.34 37.65
N ASN A 330 33.90 -37.19 38.53
CA ASN A 330 34.68 -38.22 39.22
C ASN A 330 35.37 -39.18 38.23
N MET A 331 34.68 -39.56 37.14
CA MET A 331 35.26 -40.42 36.10
C MET A 331 36.43 -39.72 35.37
N ILE A 332 36.32 -38.42 35.10
CA ILE A 332 37.38 -37.62 34.48
C ILE A 332 38.59 -37.49 35.42
N ASP A 333 38.34 -37.19 36.69
CA ASP A 333 39.38 -37.04 37.69
C ASP A 333 40.13 -38.36 37.93
N GLU A 334 39.42 -39.50 37.95
CA GLU A 334 40.00 -40.84 38.01
C GLU A 334 40.87 -41.16 36.78
N CYS A 335 40.54 -40.64 35.60
CA CYS A 335 41.31 -40.85 34.37
C CYS A 335 42.55 -39.94 34.25
N LEU A 336 42.51 -38.73 34.84
CA LEU A 336 43.59 -37.76 34.73
C LEU A 336 44.68 -37.90 35.81
N GLU A 337 44.54 -38.85 36.75
CA GLU A 337 45.43 -39.04 37.91
C GLU A 337 45.73 -37.72 38.66
N VAL A 338 44.78 -36.78 38.64
CA VAL A 338 44.89 -35.55 39.43
C VAL A 338 44.46 -35.90 40.84
N GLU A 339 45.40 -35.85 41.79
CA GLU A 339 45.08 -35.93 43.22
C GLU A 339 44.00 -34.88 43.51
N ALA A 340 42.90 -35.32 44.14
CA ALA A 340 41.72 -34.53 44.50
C ALA A 340 42.04 -33.40 45.50
N GLY A 341 42.80 -32.40 45.06
CA GLY A 341 43.28 -31.32 45.91
C GLY A 341 44.11 -30.31 45.13
N THR A 342 43.43 -29.40 44.42
CA THR A 342 43.80 -28.00 44.08
C THR A 342 42.91 -27.59 42.90
N GLU A 343 41.95 -26.66 42.96
CA GLU A 343 41.90 -25.37 43.65
C GLU A 343 40.47 -25.13 44.17
N GLU A 344 40.30 -24.86 45.46
CA GLU A 344 39.05 -24.28 45.98
C GLU A 344 38.91 -22.85 45.47
N ASN A 345 38.48 -22.68 44.21
CA ASN A 345 37.85 -21.43 43.82
C ASN A 345 36.54 -21.35 44.59
N GLU A 346 36.45 -20.42 45.55
CA GLU A 346 35.22 -20.13 46.31
C GLU A 346 34.09 -19.74 45.33
N LYS A 347 33.30 -20.73 44.90
CA LYS A 347 32.14 -20.54 44.03
C LYS A 347 31.07 -19.71 44.75
N SER A 348 30.34 -18.90 43.99
CA SER A 348 29.17 -18.20 44.49
C SER A 348 28.10 -19.18 45.00
N LYS A 349 27.45 -18.80 46.11
CA LYS A 349 26.26 -19.49 46.65
C LYS A 349 25.00 -19.22 45.84
N TRP A 350 25.04 -18.24 44.96
CA TRP A 350 23.95 -17.92 44.05
C TRP A 350 24.21 -18.54 42.69
N VAL A 351 23.18 -19.15 42.13
CA VAL A 351 23.21 -19.84 40.84
C VAL A 351 22.17 -19.20 39.93
N ILE A 352 22.56 -18.92 38.70
CA ILE A 352 21.62 -18.52 37.64
C ILE A 352 21.19 -19.79 36.93
N ARG A 353 19.90 -20.10 37.02
CA ARG A 353 19.26 -21.25 36.39
C ARG A 353 18.43 -20.78 35.20
N MET A 354 18.74 -21.29 34.02
CA MET A 354 18.03 -20.99 32.79
C MET A 354 17.31 -22.24 32.29
N GLU A 355 16.03 -22.12 31.97
CA GLU A 355 15.28 -23.15 31.24
C GLU A 355 15.39 -22.81 29.75
N MET A 356 15.97 -23.72 28.96
CA MET A 356 16.14 -23.57 27.53
C MET A 356 14.91 -24.12 26.79
N ASP A 357 14.54 -23.50 25.67
CA ASP A 357 13.44 -23.95 24.83
C ASP A 357 13.90 -25.05 23.85
N PRO A 358 13.44 -26.31 24.01
CA PRO A 358 13.86 -27.40 23.14
C PRO A 358 13.40 -27.21 21.68
N GLU A 359 12.28 -26.52 21.44
CA GLU A 359 11.75 -26.32 20.09
C GLU A 359 12.65 -25.37 19.30
N VAL A 360 12.99 -24.21 19.88
CA VAL A 360 13.86 -23.21 19.25
C VAL A 360 15.29 -23.74 19.06
N MET A 361 15.82 -24.51 20.03
CA MET A 361 17.14 -25.13 19.92
C MET A 361 17.22 -26.13 18.75
N LEU A 362 16.15 -26.92 18.55
CA LEU A 362 16.08 -27.91 17.48
C LEU A 362 15.93 -27.24 16.11
N GLU A 363 15.08 -26.22 16.00
CA GLU A 363 14.93 -25.45 14.76
C GLU A 363 16.24 -24.81 14.31
N LYS A 364 16.97 -24.17 15.24
CA LYS A 364 18.24 -23.49 14.95
C LYS A 364 19.46 -24.40 14.92
N ASN A 365 19.29 -25.70 15.20
CA ASN A 365 20.36 -26.69 15.29
C ASN A 365 21.51 -26.23 16.23
N ILE A 366 21.14 -25.76 17.42
CA ILE A 366 22.07 -25.31 18.47
C ILE A 366 22.08 -26.37 19.57
N THR A 367 23.28 -26.82 19.94
CA THR A 367 23.49 -27.79 21.01
C THR A 367 23.76 -27.11 22.36
N MET A 368 23.48 -27.79 23.48
CA MET A 368 23.91 -27.34 24.82
C MET A 368 25.43 -27.16 24.92
N ASP A 369 26.17 -28.00 24.20
CA ASP A 369 27.63 -27.91 24.09
C ASP A 369 28.06 -26.61 23.39
N ASP A 370 27.36 -26.19 22.33
CA ASP A 370 27.62 -24.91 21.66
C ASP A 370 27.41 -23.72 22.64
N VAL A 371 26.34 -23.78 23.45
CA VAL A 371 26.06 -22.75 24.47
C VAL A 371 27.15 -22.73 25.54
N ASN A 372 27.56 -23.90 26.03
CA ASN A 372 28.65 -24.01 26.99
C ASN A 372 29.99 -23.50 26.41
N PHE A 373 30.30 -23.85 25.16
CA PHE A 373 31.52 -23.41 24.48
C PHE A 373 31.57 -21.89 24.31
N THR A 374 30.46 -21.27 23.89
CA THR A 374 30.37 -19.81 23.71
C THR A 374 30.48 -19.06 25.04
N LEU A 375 29.85 -19.57 26.09
CA LEU A 375 29.95 -19.03 27.46
C LEU A 375 31.39 -19.10 27.98
N ASN A 376 32.02 -20.28 27.89
CA ASN A 376 33.40 -20.48 28.35
C ASN A 376 34.40 -19.65 27.52
N ASN A 377 34.16 -19.44 26.23
CA ASN A 377 35.04 -18.59 25.42
C ASN A 377 34.91 -17.10 25.80
N THR A 378 33.70 -16.66 26.18
CA THR A 378 33.41 -15.26 26.52
C THR A 378 33.90 -14.89 27.92
N TYR A 379 33.59 -15.73 28.92
CA TYR A 379 33.86 -15.45 30.34
C TYR A 379 34.98 -16.30 30.95
N LYS A 380 35.54 -17.26 30.20
CA LYS A 380 36.70 -18.08 30.60
C LYS A 380 36.52 -18.70 31.99
N GLU A 381 37.46 -18.49 32.89
CA GLU A 381 37.49 -19.07 34.24
C GLU A 381 36.59 -18.33 35.24
N GLU A 382 35.87 -17.27 34.83
CA GLU A 382 35.00 -16.51 35.73
C GLU A 382 33.69 -17.23 36.05
N ILE A 383 33.28 -18.18 35.20
CA ILE A 383 32.03 -18.93 35.35
C ILE A 383 32.26 -20.44 35.32
N THR A 384 31.43 -21.16 36.05
CA THR A 384 31.26 -22.61 35.91
C THR A 384 29.85 -22.91 35.45
N CYS A 385 29.74 -23.68 34.38
CA CYS A 385 28.48 -24.06 33.77
C CYS A 385 28.20 -25.55 34.03
N VAL A 386 26.96 -25.86 34.39
CA VAL A 386 26.44 -27.23 34.50
C VAL A 386 25.13 -27.27 33.73
N TYR A 387 24.97 -28.22 32.82
CA TYR A 387 23.78 -28.30 31.98
C TYR A 387 23.24 -29.74 31.94
N SER A 388 21.95 -29.86 31.63
CA SER A 388 21.28 -31.15 31.48
C SER A 388 21.47 -31.72 30.08
N ASP A 389 21.42 -33.04 29.97
CA ASP A 389 21.34 -33.74 28.68
C ASP A 389 20.07 -33.42 27.90
N TYR A 390 20.11 -33.59 26.57
CA TYR A 390 18.97 -33.42 25.68
C TYR A 390 17.77 -34.34 25.97
N ASN A 391 18.01 -35.46 26.64
CA ASN A 391 16.96 -36.42 26.99
C ASN A 391 16.20 -36.04 28.26
N ALA A 392 16.58 -34.98 28.96
CA ALA A 392 15.89 -34.52 30.15
C ALA A 392 14.53 -33.89 29.79
N GLU A 393 13.53 -34.05 30.67
CA GLU A 393 12.19 -33.45 30.47
C GLU A 393 12.24 -31.91 30.42
N LYS A 394 13.16 -31.30 31.17
CA LYS A 394 13.45 -29.88 31.13
C LYS A 394 14.93 -29.68 30.85
N LEU A 395 15.20 -28.87 29.84
CA LEU A 395 16.54 -28.46 29.47
C LEU A 395 16.99 -27.33 30.39
N VAL A 396 17.83 -27.65 31.38
CA VAL A 396 18.27 -26.71 32.41
C VAL A 396 19.75 -26.41 32.24
N PHE A 397 20.08 -25.12 32.27
CA PHE A 397 21.45 -24.61 32.25
C PHE A 397 21.73 -23.81 33.52
N ARG A 398 22.73 -24.21 34.29
CA ARG A 398 23.11 -23.61 35.58
C ARG A 398 24.46 -22.94 35.44
N ILE A 399 24.55 -21.69 35.90
CA ILE A 399 25.78 -20.89 35.87
C ILE A 399 26.09 -20.42 37.28
N ARG A 400 27.31 -20.70 37.74
CA ARG A 400 27.88 -20.09 38.95
C ARG A 400 29.05 -19.20 38.58
N MET A 401 29.25 -18.13 39.33
CA MET A 401 30.42 -17.27 39.22
C MET A 401 31.51 -17.73 40.20
N ASN A 402 32.75 -17.81 39.75
CA ASN A 402 33.91 -18.26 40.53
C ASN A 402 34.53 -17.17 41.40
N ASN A 403 34.22 -15.88 41.17
CA ASN A 403 34.83 -14.78 41.89
C ASN A 403 33.88 -13.58 42.05
N LEU A 404 33.06 -13.55 43.11
CA LEU A 404 32.44 -12.29 43.57
C LEU A 404 33.36 -11.47 44.51
N LEU A 405 34.49 -12.04 44.97
CA LEU A 405 35.24 -11.55 46.13
C LEU A 405 36.69 -11.10 45.87
N LYS A 406 37.27 -11.31 44.68
CA LYS A 406 38.71 -10.98 44.44
C LYS A 406 39.00 -9.53 44.03
N ASN A 407 38.00 -8.69 43.77
CA ASN A 407 38.21 -7.29 43.34
C ASN A 407 38.55 -6.28 44.47
N SER A 408 39.03 -6.74 45.63
CA SER A 408 39.55 -5.86 46.69
C SER A 408 40.95 -6.21 47.21
N SER A 409 41.75 -6.94 46.41
CA SER A 409 43.15 -7.26 46.75
C SER A 409 44.19 -6.40 46.03
N GLY A 410 43.80 -5.21 45.57
CA GLY A 410 44.74 -4.13 45.24
C GLY A 410 45.32 -3.52 46.52
N LYS A 411 46.64 -3.64 46.70
CA LYS A 411 47.41 -3.12 47.85
C LYS A 411 46.97 -1.71 48.29
N GLY A 412 46.27 -1.61 49.42
CA GLY A 412 46.11 -0.33 50.13
C GLY A 412 44.80 -0.08 50.89
N SER A 413 43.75 -0.89 50.71
CA SER A 413 42.47 -0.67 51.40
C SER A 413 42.25 -1.67 52.55
N LYS A 414 42.01 -1.12 53.75
CA LYS A 414 41.59 -1.84 54.97
C LYS A 414 40.52 -2.89 54.63
N LYS A 415 40.61 -4.09 55.24
CA LYS A 415 39.52 -5.08 55.30
C LYS A 415 38.22 -4.37 55.68
N ILE A 416 37.38 -4.06 54.70
CA ILE A 416 35.99 -3.69 54.95
C ILE A 416 35.35 -5.02 55.33
N LYS A 417 35.10 -5.21 56.64
CA LYS A 417 34.11 -6.18 57.08
C LYS A 417 32.79 -5.74 56.47
N ILE A 418 32.41 -6.33 55.35
CA ILE A 418 31.05 -6.18 54.83
C ILE A 418 30.15 -6.85 55.87
N ASN A 419 29.26 -6.07 56.47
CA ASN A 419 28.26 -6.60 57.38
C ASN A 419 27.39 -7.63 56.61
N PRO A 420 26.88 -8.69 57.27
CA PRO A 420 26.06 -9.73 56.61
C PRO A 420 24.71 -9.25 56.06
N LEU A 421 24.45 -7.93 56.05
CA LEU A 421 23.17 -7.31 55.77
C LEU A 421 23.01 -6.87 54.31
N ASP A 422 24.04 -6.98 53.47
CA ASP A 422 24.04 -6.46 52.10
C ASP A 422 23.87 -7.55 51.03
N GLN A 423 22.95 -8.49 51.27
CA GLN A 423 22.55 -9.51 50.28
C GLN A 423 21.90 -8.86 49.04
N SER A 424 21.35 -7.67 49.18
CA SER A 424 20.76 -6.84 48.14
C SER A 424 21.73 -6.51 47.00
N ASP A 425 22.96 -6.13 47.33
CA ASP A 425 23.96 -5.70 46.34
C ASP A 425 24.47 -6.88 45.50
N GLN A 426 24.59 -8.07 46.08
CA GLN A 426 24.97 -9.28 45.35
C GLN A 426 23.92 -9.68 44.32
N ILE A 427 22.64 -9.59 44.68
CA ILE A 427 21.53 -9.88 43.76
C ILE A 427 21.50 -8.86 42.62
N TYR A 428 21.79 -7.58 42.90
CA TYR A 428 21.85 -6.56 41.86
C TYR A 428 22.99 -6.82 40.86
N ILE A 429 24.18 -7.21 41.33
CA ILE A 429 25.31 -7.61 40.48
C ILE A 429 24.94 -8.81 39.62
N LEU A 430 24.31 -9.84 40.20
CA LEU A 430 23.86 -11.03 39.47
C LEU A 430 22.79 -10.70 38.44
N LYS A 431 21.88 -9.77 38.75
CA LYS A 431 20.86 -9.32 37.81
C LYS A 431 21.48 -8.55 36.63
N ASN A 432 22.44 -7.66 36.89
CA ASN A 432 23.18 -6.99 35.81
C ASN A 432 23.98 -8.00 34.97
N PHE A 433 24.60 -8.98 35.62
CA PHE A 433 25.29 -10.06 34.92
C PHE A 433 24.33 -10.91 34.07
N GLN A 434 23.15 -11.25 34.58
CA GLN A 434 22.07 -11.91 33.83
C GLN A 434 21.67 -11.08 32.59
N ASP A 435 21.42 -9.79 32.76
CA ASP A 435 21.01 -8.92 31.66
C ASP A 435 22.12 -8.81 30.58
N GLN A 436 23.38 -8.76 31.01
CA GLN A 436 24.53 -8.79 30.10
C GLN A 436 24.68 -10.13 29.39
N LEU A 437 24.44 -11.23 30.09
CA LEU A 437 24.55 -12.58 29.56
C LEU A 437 23.48 -12.84 28.49
N LEU A 438 22.24 -12.44 28.72
CA LEU A 438 21.14 -12.61 27.76
C LEU A 438 21.30 -11.73 26.51
N ASN A 439 21.65 -10.45 26.71
CA ASN A 439 21.72 -9.47 25.61
C ASN A 439 23.06 -9.47 24.86
N GLY A 440 24.16 -9.79 25.55
CA GLY A 440 25.52 -9.65 25.07
C GLY A 440 26.06 -10.88 24.35
N ILE A 441 25.58 -12.08 24.73
CA ILE A 441 26.06 -13.32 24.14
C ILE A 441 25.35 -13.59 22.82
N VAL A 442 26.15 -13.69 21.78
CA VAL A 442 25.74 -14.11 20.43
C VAL A 442 26.21 -15.54 20.26
N LEU A 443 25.27 -16.45 20.05
CA LEU A 443 25.57 -17.87 19.87
C LEU A 443 26.01 -18.14 18.43
N ARG A 444 25.22 -17.66 17.46
CA ARG A 444 25.46 -17.81 16.02
C ARG A 444 24.91 -16.62 15.23
N GLY A 445 25.32 -16.52 13.97
CA GLY A 445 24.80 -15.55 13.02
C GLY A 445 25.57 -14.24 12.94
N VAL A 446 25.16 -13.44 11.96
CA VAL A 446 25.79 -12.16 11.60
C VAL A 446 25.10 -11.02 12.34
N LYS A 447 25.86 -10.09 12.91
CA LYS A 447 25.27 -8.93 13.62
C LYS A 447 24.40 -8.11 12.68
N LYS A 448 23.29 -7.56 13.20
CA LYS A 448 22.27 -6.77 12.48
C LYS A 448 21.37 -7.56 11.52
N ILE A 449 21.50 -8.88 11.41
CA ILE A 449 20.59 -9.73 10.62
C ILE A 449 19.61 -10.42 11.55
N ASN A 450 18.43 -9.83 11.73
CA ASN A 450 17.49 -10.31 12.75
C ASN A 450 16.79 -11.60 12.35
N LYS A 451 16.45 -11.74 11.07
CA LYS A 451 15.73 -12.91 10.56
C LYS A 451 16.06 -13.14 9.09
N VAL A 452 16.05 -14.40 8.68
CA VAL A 452 16.30 -14.80 7.30
C VAL A 452 15.09 -15.57 6.79
N ILE A 453 14.69 -15.29 5.55
CA ILE A 453 13.52 -15.86 4.89
C ILE A 453 13.99 -16.59 3.63
N LEU A 454 13.50 -17.81 3.45
CA LEU A 454 13.79 -18.62 2.28
C LEU A 454 12.83 -18.28 1.12
N ARG A 455 13.37 -17.91 -0.04
CA ARG A 455 12.60 -17.65 -1.27
C ARG A 455 13.01 -18.59 -2.39
N LYS A 456 12.03 -19.09 -3.13
CA LYS A 456 12.26 -19.86 -4.37
C LYS A 456 12.19 -18.93 -5.57
N ILE A 457 13.27 -18.84 -6.33
CA ILE A 457 13.28 -18.21 -7.67
C ILE A 457 12.97 -19.31 -8.68
N LYS A 458 11.83 -19.16 -9.37
CA LYS A 458 11.43 -20.05 -10.46
C LYS A 458 12.11 -19.64 -11.76
N ASP A 459 12.31 -20.61 -12.66
CA ASP A 459 12.79 -20.37 -14.02
C ASP A 459 14.16 -19.68 -14.11
N ASN A 460 15.07 -19.91 -13.15
CA ASN A 460 16.44 -19.40 -13.27
C ASN A 460 17.16 -20.11 -14.42
N LEU A 461 17.85 -19.36 -15.28
CA LEU A 461 18.48 -19.90 -16.48
C LEU A 461 19.93 -20.28 -16.18
N GLU A 462 20.25 -21.58 -16.21
CA GLU A 462 21.61 -22.08 -16.14
C GLU A 462 22.09 -22.59 -17.50
N GLU A 463 23.29 -22.17 -17.90
CA GLU A 463 23.92 -22.66 -19.12
C GLU A 463 24.53 -24.06 -18.87
N LYS A 464 23.94 -25.09 -19.50
CA LYS A 464 24.46 -26.47 -19.45
C LYS A 464 24.68 -26.96 -20.87
N GLY A 465 25.95 -26.99 -21.30
CA GLY A 465 26.35 -27.50 -22.62
C GLY A 465 25.97 -26.59 -23.78
N GLY A 466 26.03 -25.26 -23.61
CA GLY A 466 25.71 -24.27 -24.63
C GLY A 466 24.21 -24.00 -24.85
N ALA A 467 23.34 -24.56 -24.00
CA ALA A 467 21.92 -24.27 -23.96
C ALA A 467 21.49 -23.81 -22.55
N TYR A 468 20.63 -22.81 -22.48
CA TYR A 468 20.04 -22.35 -21.22
C TYR A 468 18.90 -23.28 -20.81
N LYS A 469 19.04 -23.89 -19.63
CA LYS A 469 18.00 -24.69 -19.00
C LYS A 469 17.41 -23.92 -17.84
N LYS A 470 16.09 -24.00 -17.71
CA LYS A 470 15.37 -23.46 -16.56
C LYS A 470 15.52 -24.41 -15.39
N GLU A 471 16.08 -23.93 -14.29
CA GLU A 471 16.19 -24.64 -13.02
C GLU A 471 15.70 -23.72 -11.90
N ASP A 472 15.03 -24.30 -10.91
CA ASP A 472 14.57 -23.56 -9.75
C ASP A 472 15.69 -23.46 -8.71
N ILE A 473 15.91 -22.27 -8.16
CA ILE A 473 16.91 -22.04 -7.12
C ILE A 473 16.28 -21.46 -5.86
N TRP A 474 16.87 -21.76 -4.71
CA TRP A 474 16.57 -21.14 -3.43
C TRP A 474 17.53 -19.98 -3.17
N VAL A 475 17.00 -18.91 -2.59
CA VAL A 475 17.71 -17.68 -2.24
C VAL A 475 17.26 -17.27 -0.83
N LEU A 476 18.17 -16.65 -0.08
CA LEU A 476 17.94 -16.22 1.29
C LEU A 476 17.74 -14.70 1.30
N ASP A 477 16.57 -14.22 1.71
CA ASP A 477 16.31 -12.79 1.89
C ASP A 477 16.36 -12.46 3.39
N THR A 478 17.14 -11.45 3.77
CA THR A 478 17.35 -11.09 5.19
C THR A 478 16.49 -9.91 5.60
N ILE A 479 16.19 -9.82 6.91
CA ILE A 479 15.70 -8.62 7.57
C ILE A 479 16.87 -8.02 8.33
N GLY A 480 17.37 -6.90 7.83
CA GLY A 480 18.63 -6.29 8.26
C GLY A 480 19.77 -6.48 7.26
N THR A 481 20.75 -5.58 7.33
CA THR A 481 21.89 -5.51 6.42
C THR A 481 23.22 -5.51 7.18
N ASN A 482 24.15 -6.31 6.65
CA ASN A 482 25.56 -6.34 7.03
C ASN A 482 26.35 -7.07 5.93
N LEU A 483 26.43 -6.43 4.78
CA LEU A 483 27.00 -6.98 3.55
C LEU A 483 28.46 -7.42 3.74
N LEU A 484 29.25 -6.64 4.49
CA LEU A 484 30.68 -6.94 4.69
C LEU A 484 30.91 -8.30 5.38
N GLN A 485 30.17 -8.58 6.45
CA GLN A 485 30.30 -9.87 7.15
C GLN A 485 29.74 -11.02 6.33
N VAL A 486 28.62 -10.79 5.63
CA VAL A 486 27.99 -11.82 4.78
C VAL A 486 28.89 -12.24 3.62
N LEU A 487 29.56 -11.30 2.95
CA LEU A 487 30.48 -11.61 1.85
C LEU A 487 31.73 -12.37 2.30
N GLY A 488 32.10 -12.27 3.58
CA GLY A 488 33.22 -12.99 4.18
C GLY A 488 32.93 -14.43 4.59
N LEU A 489 31.68 -14.90 4.44
CA LEU A 489 31.30 -16.26 4.78
C LEU A 489 31.56 -17.22 3.62
N ASP A 490 32.29 -18.29 3.88
CA ASP A 490 32.75 -19.23 2.85
C ASP A 490 31.61 -19.97 2.15
N TYR A 491 30.45 -20.16 2.79
CA TYR A 491 29.31 -20.89 2.24
C TYR A 491 28.37 -20.05 1.38
N ILE A 492 28.65 -18.74 1.24
CA ILE A 492 27.83 -17.79 0.48
C ILE A 492 28.48 -17.49 -0.87
N ASP A 493 27.67 -17.20 -1.87
CA ASP A 493 28.14 -16.72 -3.16
C ASP A 493 28.36 -15.21 -3.12
N SER A 494 29.61 -14.80 -2.94
CA SER A 494 30.03 -13.40 -2.85
C SER A 494 29.83 -12.62 -4.17
N ASN A 495 29.68 -13.29 -5.31
CA ASN A 495 29.57 -12.61 -6.62
C ASN A 495 28.15 -12.18 -6.96
N ARG A 496 27.14 -12.87 -6.42
CA ARG A 496 25.71 -12.62 -6.74
C ARG A 496 24.94 -11.95 -5.61
N THR A 497 25.47 -11.97 -4.39
CA THR A 497 24.80 -11.40 -3.21
C THR A 497 24.68 -9.88 -3.33
N ILE A 498 23.47 -9.35 -3.12
CA ILE A 498 23.13 -7.93 -3.27
C ILE A 498 22.45 -7.39 -2.02
N SER A 499 22.60 -6.09 -1.77
CA SER A 499 21.92 -5.34 -0.72
C SER A 499 20.96 -4.34 -1.33
N ASN A 500 19.87 -4.03 -0.61
CA ASN A 500 19.00 -2.92 -0.96
C ASN A 500 19.49 -1.58 -0.38
N ASP A 501 20.51 -1.60 0.49
CA ASP A 501 21.15 -0.41 1.04
C ASP A 501 22.28 0.06 0.12
N ILE A 502 22.01 1.13 -0.62
CA ILE A 502 22.94 1.71 -1.60
C ILE A 502 24.16 2.33 -0.90
N MET A 503 23.98 2.89 0.30
CA MET A 503 25.10 3.48 1.07
C MET A 503 26.05 2.40 1.56
N GLU A 504 25.51 1.28 2.04
CA GLU A 504 26.32 0.13 2.44
C GLU A 504 27.12 -0.44 1.25
N ILE A 505 26.50 -0.53 0.06
CA ILE A 505 27.19 -0.97 -1.17
C ILE A 505 28.31 0.00 -1.54
N TYR A 506 28.07 1.30 -1.45
CA TYR A 506 29.10 2.31 -1.70
C TYR A 506 30.30 2.16 -0.76
N ASP A 507 30.06 1.89 0.53
CA ASP A 507 31.13 1.74 1.52
C ASP A 507 31.92 0.43 1.35
N VAL A 508 31.28 -0.66 0.93
CA VAL A 508 31.91 -2.00 0.82
C VAL A 508 32.50 -2.26 -0.57
N LEU A 509 31.76 -1.97 -1.64
CA LEU A 509 32.10 -2.32 -3.03
C LEU A 509 32.54 -1.10 -3.86
N GLY A 510 32.17 0.11 -3.45
CA GLY A 510 32.55 1.36 -4.10
C GLY A 510 31.50 1.95 -5.04
N MET A 511 31.89 3.06 -5.69
CA MET A 511 31.03 3.93 -6.49
C MET A 511 30.31 3.24 -7.67
N GLU A 512 31.03 2.47 -8.47
CA GLU A 512 30.44 1.84 -9.67
C GLU A 512 29.43 0.75 -9.32
N ALA A 513 29.68 0.02 -8.24
CA ALA A 513 28.72 -0.95 -7.71
C ALA A 513 27.47 -0.23 -7.18
N ALA A 514 27.65 0.88 -6.47
CA ALA A 514 26.55 1.71 -5.99
C ALA A 514 25.72 2.31 -7.14
N ARG A 515 26.36 2.77 -8.23
CA ARG A 515 25.69 3.26 -9.44
C ARG A 515 24.80 2.18 -10.06
N GLN A 516 25.30 0.95 -10.19
CA GLN A 516 24.52 -0.16 -10.73
C GLN A 516 23.40 -0.59 -9.78
N ALA A 517 23.65 -0.61 -8.47
CA ALA A 517 22.63 -0.91 -7.46
C ALA A 517 21.50 0.13 -7.48
N LEU A 518 21.84 1.42 -7.55
CA LEU A 518 20.90 2.53 -7.69
C LEU A 518 20.00 2.36 -8.92
N TYR A 519 20.60 2.02 -10.07
CA TYR A 519 19.86 1.74 -11.29
C TYR A 519 18.90 0.56 -11.13
N ASN A 520 19.37 -0.55 -10.58
CA ASN A 520 18.55 -1.76 -10.40
C ASN A 520 17.37 -1.51 -9.45
N GLU A 521 17.60 -0.82 -8.34
CA GLU A 521 16.58 -0.47 -7.35
C GLU A 521 15.52 0.48 -7.95
N LEU A 522 15.94 1.50 -8.72
CA LEU A 522 15.01 2.38 -9.43
C LEU A 522 14.20 1.62 -10.49
N SER A 523 14.84 0.72 -11.25
CA SER A 523 14.15 -0.14 -12.24
C SER A 523 13.09 -0.99 -11.56
N GLU A 524 13.43 -1.67 -10.46
CA GLU A 524 12.50 -2.54 -9.75
C GLU A 524 11.27 -1.77 -9.25
N VAL A 525 11.46 -0.55 -8.74
CA VAL A 525 10.36 0.26 -8.20
C VAL A 525 9.45 0.80 -9.30
N LEU A 526 10.00 1.19 -10.46
CA LEU A 526 9.24 1.74 -11.58
C LEU A 526 8.53 0.65 -12.40
N GLU A 527 9.20 -0.48 -12.66
CA GLU A 527 8.63 -1.62 -13.38
C GLU A 527 7.54 -2.33 -12.58
N PHE A 528 7.51 -2.17 -11.25
CA PHE A 528 6.49 -2.75 -10.39
C PHE A 528 5.06 -2.34 -10.79
N ASP A 529 4.88 -1.11 -11.29
CA ASP A 529 3.58 -0.57 -11.73
C ASP A 529 3.23 -0.99 -13.18
N GLY A 530 4.07 -1.82 -13.82
CA GLY A 530 3.94 -2.16 -15.24
C GLY A 530 4.24 -1.00 -16.20
N SER A 531 4.63 0.16 -15.67
CA SER A 531 5.06 1.33 -16.42
C SER A 531 6.47 1.15 -16.95
N TYR A 532 6.64 1.31 -18.27
CA TYR A 532 7.96 1.24 -18.90
C TYR A 532 8.63 2.62 -18.90
N VAL A 533 9.84 2.70 -18.37
CA VAL A 533 10.72 3.87 -18.47
C VAL A 533 11.95 3.50 -19.28
N ASN A 534 12.34 4.35 -20.22
CA ASN A 534 13.54 4.12 -21.01
C ASN A 534 14.80 4.19 -20.13
N ALA A 535 15.65 3.18 -20.24
CA ALA A 535 16.92 3.05 -19.54
C ALA A 535 17.80 4.31 -19.61
N HIS A 536 17.76 5.06 -20.70
CA HIS A 536 18.54 6.29 -20.85
C HIS A 536 18.25 7.34 -19.78
N HIS A 537 16.98 7.52 -19.40
CA HIS A 537 16.59 8.52 -18.39
C HIS A 537 17.05 8.10 -16.99
N MET A 538 16.91 6.82 -16.67
CA MET A 538 17.36 6.27 -15.39
C MET A 538 18.89 6.29 -15.28
N ALA A 539 19.60 5.93 -16.35
CA ALA A 539 21.05 5.98 -16.40
C ALA A 539 21.57 7.40 -16.16
N LEU A 540 21.01 8.41 -16.85
CA LEU A 540 21.39 9.81 -16.67
C LEU A 540 21.20 10.28 -15.22
N LEU A 541 20.11 9.86 -14.58
CA LEU A 541 19.84 10.17 -13.17
C LEU A 541 20.89 9.53 -12.25
N CYS A 542 21.17 8.24 -12.46
CA CYS A 542 22.16 7.50 -11.66
C CYS A 542 23.55 8.09 -11.82
N ASP A 543 23.94 8.42 -13.05
CA ASP A 543 25.23 9.04 -13.37
C ASP A 543 25.33 10.42 -12.71
N ARG A 544 24.25 11.22 -12.73
CA ARG A 544 24.20 12.53 -12.06
C ARG A 544 24.38 12.42 -10.55
N MET A 545 23.80 11.39 -9.92
CA MET A 545 23.94 11.14 -8.48
C MET A 545 25.34 10.61 -8.10
N THR A 546 26.05 9.96 -9.05
CA THR A 546 27.33 9.27 -8.81
C THR A 546 28.52 9.90 -9.56
N PHE A 547 28.36 11.08 -10.14
CA PHE A 547 29.45 11.74 -10.89
C PHE A 547 30.58 12.27 -9.99
N SER A 548 30.25 12.70 -8.77
CA SER A 548 31.22 13.29 -7.83
C SER A 548 31.94 12.22 -7.02
N HIS A 549 33.02 12.55 -6.31
CA HIS A 549 33.69 11.60 -5.40
C HIS A 549 32.76 10.99 -4.35
N LYS A 550 31.72 11.73 -3.92
CA LYS A 550 30.66 11.25 -3.04
C LYS A 550 29.33 11.22 -3.78
N MET A 551 28.46 10.29 -3.39
CA MET A 551 27.09 10.27 -3.90
C MET A 551 26.34 11.53 -3.46
N ILE A 552 25.62 12.14 -4.41
CA ILE A 552 24.86 13.38 -4.22
C ILE A 552 23.38 13.05 -4.21
N SER A 553 22.68 13.43 -3.15
CA SER A 553 21.22 13.33 -3.10
C SER A 553 20.57 14.44 -3.93
N ILE A 554 19.37 14.19 -4.43
CA ILE A 554 18.65 15.14 -5.31
C ILE A 554 17.90 16.21 -4.48
N PHE A 555 17.95 16.09 -3.16
CA PHE A 555 17.36 17.05 -2.24
C PHE A 555 18.28 18.24 -1.98
N ARG A 556 17.75 19.25 -1.29
CA ARG A 556 18.44 20.52 -0.94
C ARG A 556 19.85 20.32 -0.42
N HIS A 557 20.05 19.38 0.50
CA HIS A 557 21.35 19.13 1.11
C HIS A 557 22.41 18.61 0.12
N GLY A 558 22.00 17.87 -0.91
CA GLY A 558 22.91 17.41 -1.96
C GLY A 558 23.23 18.51 -2.96
N ILE A 559 22.21 19.19 -3.48
CA ILE A 559 22.36 20.26 -4.48
C ILE A 559 23.17 21.45 -3.93
N ASN A 560 22.99 21.82 -2.66
CA ASN A 560 23.74 22.92 -2.04
C ASN A 560 25.25 22.65 -1.92
N ASN A 561 25.63 21.37 -1.79
CA ASN A 561 27.02 20.93 -1.73
C ASN A 561 27.67 20.78 -3.11
N ASP A 562 26.86 20.85 -4.18
CA ASP A 562 27.35 20.75 -5.55
C ASP A 562 27.95 22.08 -6.05
N ASP A 563 28.70 22.05 -7.15
CA ASP A 563 29.38 23.23 -7.72
C ASP A 563 28.59 23.84 -8.89
N ILE A 564 27.34 24.24 -8.63
CA ILE A 564 26.41 24.77 -9.65
C ILE A 564 26.35 26.31 -9.70
N GLY A 565 27.14 27.01 -8.89
CA GLY A 565 27.12 28.48 -8.74
C GLY A 565 26.08 29.00 -7.72
N PRO A 566 26.34 30.13 -7.05
CA PRO A 566 25.50 30.63 -5.95
C PRO A 566 24.09 31.05 -6.39
N ILE A 567 23.91 31.60 -7.60
CA ILE A 567 22.59 32.01 -8.10
C ILE A 567 21.73 30.78 -8.41
N ALA A 568 22.34 29.76 -9.01
CA ALA A 568 21.65 28.49 -9.26
C ALA A 568 21.25 27.80 -7.95
N LYS A 569 22.11 27.81 -6.91
CA LYS A 569 21.76 27.30 -5.58
C LYS A 569 20.61 28.09 -4.95
N ALA A 570 20.67 29.42 -4.99
CA ALA A 570 19.64 30.27 -4.42
C ALA A 570 18.26 30.12 -5.11
N SER A 571 18.24 29.64 -6.36
CA SER A 571 17.01 29.28 -7.07
C SER A 571 16.37 28.00 -6.54
N PHE A 572 17.15 27.12 -5.90
CA PHE A 572 16.69 25.85 -5.32
C PHE A 572 16.59 25.97 -3.79
N GLU A 573 15.51 26.58 -3.33
CA GLU A 573 15.21 26.77 -1.90
C GLU A 573 16.29 27.59 -1.13
N GLU A 574 16.04 27.98 0.13
CA GLU A 574 17.01 28.71 0.99
C GLU A 574 17.71 29.95 0.38
N THR A 575 17.01 30.71 -0.47
CA THR A 575 17.54 31.89 -1.18
C THR A 575 18.37 32.87 -0.31
N PRO A 576 17.88 33.36 0.87
CA PRO A 576 18.64 34.35 1.64
C PRO A 576 19.93 33.79 2.25
N GLU A 577 19.93 32.52 2.68
CA GLU A 577 21.10 31.90 3.28
C GLU A 577 22.21 31.67 2.26
N MET A 578 21.84 31.22 1.05
CA MET A 578 22.79 31.03 -0.04
C MET A 578 23.47 32.35 -0.44
N PHE A 579 22.71 33.44 -0.56
CA PHE A 579 23.31 34.75 -0.85
C PHE A 579 24.17 35.29 0.28
N LEU A 580 23.77 35.12 1.55
CA LEU A 580 24.59 35.55 2.69
C LEU A 580 25.91 34.77 2.75
N LYS A 581 25.87 33.46 2.49
CA LYS A 581 27.06 32.62 2.42
C LYS A 581 27.96 33.03 1.26
N ALA A 582 27.39 33.19 0.07
CA ALA A 582 28.12 33.63 -1.12
C ALA A 582 28.76 35.02 -0.92
N ALA A 583 28.04 35.97 -0.32
CA ALA A 583 28.54 37.30 0.00
C ALA A 583 29.67 37.26 1.04
N ARG A 584 29.56 36.40 2.06
CA ARG A 584 30.61 36.20 3.07
C ARG A 584 31.90 35.65 2.48
N HIS A 585 31.79 34.72 1.54
CA HIS A 585 32.92 34.04 0.91
C HIS A 585 33.39 34.68 -0.41
N ALA A 586 32.70 35.71 -0.88
CA ALA A 586 32.91 36.32 -2.19
C ALA A 586 32.90 35.28 -3.33
N GLU A 587 31.90 34.38 -3.31
CA GLU A 587 31.73 33.37 -4.37
C GLU A 587 31.42 34.03 -5.71
N LEU A 588 32.12 33.62 -6.77
CA LEU A 588 31.91 34.09 -8.14
C LEU A 588 30.95 33.15 -8.87
N ASP A 589 29.89 33.70 -9.47
CA ASP A 589 29.02 32.94 -10.38
C ASP A 589 29.49 33.11 -11.83
N ASN A 590 29.66 31.99 -12.53
CA ASN A 590 30.09 31.96 -13.92
C ASN A 590 28.93 32.17 -14.92
N LEU A 591 27.68 32.27 -14.46
CA LEU A 591 26.46 32.47 -15.26
C LEU A 591 26.31 31.45 -16.41
N ARG A 592 26.88 30.25 -16.27
CA ARG A 592 26.72 29.17 -17.27
C ARG A 592 25.44 28.36 -17.07
N GLY A 593 24.87 28.39 -15.88
CA GLY A 593 23.64 27.67 -15.54
C GLY A 593 22.40 28.29 -16.20
N ILE A 594 21.35 27.47 -16.36
CA ILE A 594 20.06 27.91 -16.92
C ILE A 594 19.40 28.93 -15.99
N SER A 595 19.27 28.61 -14.69
CA SER A 595 18.61 29.47 -13.70
C SER A 595 19.28 30.84 -13.60
N ALA A 596 20.62 30.88 -13.61
CA ALA A 596 21.37 32.13 -13.50
C ALA A 596 21.13 33.06 -14.70
N ASN A 597 21.16 32.54 -15.92
CA ASN A 597 20.90 33.32 -17.14
C ASN A 597 19.46 33.85 -17.18
N VAL A 598 18.48 33.03 -16.81
CA VAL A 598 17.07 33.44 -16.76
C VAL A 598 16.85 34.53 -15.71
N MET A 599 17.44 34.41 -14.52
CA MET A 599 17.33 35.43 -13.47
C MET A 599 17.97 36.77 -13.88
N CYS A 600 19.06 36.75 -14.64
CA CYS A 600 19.72 37.94 -15.16
C CYS A 600 19.10 38.48 -16.46
N GLY A 601 18.13 37.77 -17.06
CA GLY A 601 17.52 38.16 -18.33
C GLY A 601 18.48 38.10 -19.53
N GLN A 602 19.44 37.18 -19.51
CA GLN A 602 20.45 37.00 -20.56
C GLN A 602 20.21 35.70 -21.34
N GLU A 603 20.60 35.68 -22.62
CA GLU A 603 20.60 34.46 -23.43
C GLU A 603 21.71 33.52 -22.96
N GLY A 604 21.35 32.32 -22.51
CA GLY A 604 22.30 31.31 -22.05
C GLY A 604 22.80 30.39 -23.15
N LEU A 605 23.91 29.68 -22.90
CA LEU A 605 24.57 28.78 -23.84
C LEU A 605 23.89 27.40 -23.91
N PHE A 606 22.60 27.36 -24.27
CA PHE A 606 21.84 26.11 -24.39
C PHE A 606 20.79 26.16 -25.50
N GLY A 607 20.42 24.99 -26.03
CA GLY A 607 19.44 24.87 -27.11
C GLY A 607 19.87 25.59 -28.39
N THR A 608 19.01 26.47 -28.91
CA THR A 608 19.29 27.26 -30.11
C THR A 608 20.37 28.33 -29.88
N ALA A 609 20.56 28.77 -28.63
CA ALA A 609 21.59 29.74 -28.24
C ALA A 609 22.91 29.06 -27.81
N ALA A 610 23.04 27.74 -27.99
CA ALA A 610 24.29 27.02 -27.72
C ALA A 610 25.43 27.40 -28.68
N PHE A 611 25.10 28.00 -29.82
CA PHE A 611 26.03 28.54 -30.80
C PHE A 611 25.63 29.96 -31.17
N GLN A 612 26.59 30.74 -31.66
CA GLN A 612 26.34 32.08 -32.16
C GLN A 612 26.28 32.04 -33.69
N VAL A 613 25.33 32.78 -34.25
CA VAL A 613 25.25 32.98 -35.70
C VAL A 613 26.04 34.22 -36.05
N VAL A 614 27.03 34.05 -36.93
CA VAL A 614 27.81 35.16 -37.47
C VAL A 614 27.46 35.28 -38.95
N LEU A 615 27.29 36.52 -39.42
CA LEU A 615 27.05 36.80 -40.83
C LEU A 615 28.35 36.64 -41.62
N ASP A 616 28.34 35.80 -42.64
CA ASP A 616 29.46 35.70 -43.58
C ASP A 616 29.41 36.86 -44.60
N ILE A 617 30.24 37.87 -44.34
CA ILE A 617 30.35 39.06 -45.18
C ILE A 617 30.87 38.71 -46.58
N ASN A 618 31.73 37.69 -46.71
CA ASN A 618 32.34 37.32 -47.99
C ASN A 618 31.30 36.71 -48.94
N GLU A 619 30.43 35.84 -48.43
CA GLU A 619 29.30 35.33 -49.20
C GLU A 619 28.25 36.41 -49.47
N MET A 620 27.98 37.30 -48.50
CA MET A 620 27.02 38.39 -48.68
C MET A 620 27.40 39.32 -49.84
N ILE A 621 28.69 39.63 -50.01
CA ILE A 621 29.17 40.48 -51.12
C ILE A 621 28.96 39.79 -52.49
N ASN A 622 29.00 38.45 -52.53
CA ASN A 622 28.80 37.68 -53.76
C ASN A 622 27.32 37.57 -54.16
N LEU A 623 26.38 37.91 -53.27
CA LEU A 623 24.95 37.90 -53.55
C LEU A 623 24.52 39.26 -54.11
N GLU A 624 24.05 39.28 -55.36
CA GLU A 624 23.47 40.49 -55.98
C GLU A 624 22.15 40.90 -55.31
N GLU A 625 21.92 42.21 -55.13
CA GLU A 625 20.66 42.78 -54.63
C GLU A 625 19.48 42.38 -55.53
N LYS A 626 18.74 41.33 -55.15
CA LYS A 626 17.58 40.86 -55.93
C LYS A 626 16.30 41.66 -55.68
N TYR A 627 16.21 42.41 -54.59
CA TYR A 627 15.00 43.16 -54.25
C TYR A 627 15.36 44.52 -53.64
N LYS A 628 15.14 45.59 -54.40
CA LYS A 628 14.96 46.92 -53.83
C LYS A 628 13.61 46.94 -53.14
N PHE A 629 13.60 47.18 -51.82
CA PHE A 629 12.36 47.45 -51.10
C PHE A 629 11.96 48.90 -51.39
N GLU A 630 10.98 49.10 -52.27
CA GLU A 630 10.38 50.42 -52.50
C GLU A 630 9.39 50.71 -51.36
N TYR A 631 9.63 51.80 -50.62
CA TYR A 631 8.63 52.35 -49.71
C TYR A 631 7.45 52.85 -50.56
N GLN A 632 6.32 52.16 -50.53
CA GLN A 632 5.09 52.68 -51.12
C GLN A 632 4.51 53.76 -50.22
N ASP A 633 4.36 54.96 -50.77
CA ASP A 633 3.72 56.07 -50.08
C ASP A 633 2.23 55.75 -49.91
N LYS A 634 1.67 55.98 -48.71
CA LYS A 634 0.27 55.58 -48.42
C LYS A 634 -0.73 56.34 -49.29
N ASP A 635 -0.35 57.53 -49.76
CA ASP A 635 -1.19 58.39 -50.60
C ASP A 635 -1.32 57.85 -52.03
N GLU A 636 -0.26 57.29 -52.62
CA GLU A 636 -0.31 56.66 -53.95
C GLU A 636 -1.21 55.42 -53.96
N LEU A 637 -1.21 54.64 -52.87
CA LEU A 637 -2.02 53.43 -52.75
C LEU A 637 -3.52 53.73 -52.59
N ILE A 638 -3.85 54.90 -52.03
CA ILE A 638 -5.23 55.40 -51.93
C ILE A 638 -5.70 55.96 -53.28
N GLU A 639 -4.86 56.72 -53.98
CA GLU A 639 -5.19 57.25 -55.32
C GLU A 639 -5.39 56.12 -56.36
N GLU A 640 -4.50 55.13 -56.40
CA GLU A 640 -4.61 54.03 -57.35
C GLU A 640 -5.67 52.99 -56.96
N GLY A 641 -5.93 52.78 -55.65
CA GLY A 641 -6.83 51.73 -55.16
C GLY A 641 -8.30 52.13 -55.00
N LEU A 642 -8.61 53.40 -54.71
CA LEU A 642 -9.99 53.86 -54.42
C LEU A 642 -10.60 54.77 -55.50
N PHE A 643 -9.78 55.47 -56.31
CA PHE A 643 -10.28 56.51 -57.22
C PHE A 643 -10.17 56.16 -58.72
N HIS A 644 -9.63 54.99 -59.06
CA HIS A 644 -9.52 54.52 -60.44
C HIS A 644 -10.88 54.06 -61.01
N GLY A 645 -11.72 55.04 -61.36
CA GLY A 645 -13.05 54.83 -61.96
C GLY A 645 -13.98 56.05 -61.90
N LEU A 646 -13.67 57.08 -61.12
CA LEU A 646 -14.52 58.28 -60.96
C LEU A 646 -14.49 59.26 -62.16
N GLU A 647 -13.53 59.10 -63.07
CA GLU A 647 -13.43 59.88 -64.32
C GLU A 647 -14.08 59.21 -65.54
N ASP A 648 -14.53 57.96 -65.41
CA ASP A 648 -15.04 57.19 -66.54
C ASP A 648 -16.49 57.60 -66.87
N LYS A 649 -16.69 58.28 -68.02
CA LYS A 649 -17.97 58.89 -68.42
C LYS A 649 -19.13 57.90 -68.63
N LYS A 650 -18.87 56.60 -68.58
CA LYS A 650 -19.89 55.55 -68.75
C LYS A 650 -20.42 54.98 -67.43
N ASP A 651 -19.83 55.35 -66.30
CA ASP A 651 -20.27 54.83 -65.01
C ASP A 651 -21.42 55.66 -64.41
N LYS A 652 -22.40 54.96 -63.83
CA LYS A 652 -23.61 55.55 -63.22
C LYS A 652 -23.28 56.46 -62.03
N CYS A 653 -22.13 56.27 -61.40
CA CYS A 653 -21.63 57.03 -60.26
C CYS A 653 -20.49 58.01 -60.61
N SER A 654 -20.35 58.41 -61.88
CA SER A 654 -19.38 59.43 -62.28
C SER A 654 -19.73 60.82 -61.71
N ILE A 655 -18.70 61.59 -61.36
CA ILE A 655 -18.81 62.91 -60.69
C ILE A 655 -19.66 63.90 -61.52
N GLN A 656 -19.65 63.77 -62.85
CA GLN A 656 -20.46 64.60 -63.75
C GLN A 656 -21.96 64.31 -63.68
N ASN A 657 -22.37 63.09 -63.30
CA ASN A 657 -23.77 62.69 -63.17
C ASN A 657 -24.35 62.90 -61.76
N LEU A 658 -23.50 63.15 -60.76
CA LEU A 658 -23.88 63.38 -59.35
C LEU A 658 -23.98 64.86 -58.97
N GLN A 659 -23.75 65.79 -59.90
CA GLN A 659 -23.93 67.22 -59.66
C GLN A 659 -25.42 67.59 -59.56
N ILE A 660 -25.89 67.86 -58.33
CA ILE A 660 -27.17 68.53 -58.10
C ILE A 660 -26.94 70.04 -58.29
N GLN A 661 -27.61 70.65 -59.29
CA GLN A 661 -27.62 72.10 -59.45
C GLN A 661 -28.41 72.75 -58.31
N THR A 662 -27.72 73.16 -57.25
CA THR A 662 -28.28 74.06 -56.23
C THR A 662 -27.83 75.49 -56.51
N ASN A 663 -28.76 76.44 -56.42
CA ASN A 663 -28.53 77.88 -56.61
C ASN A 663 -27.78 78.51 -55.41
N VAL A 664 -26.63 77.94 -55.03
CA VAL A 664 -25.79 78.44 -53.93
C VAL A 664 -24.91 79.63 -54.38
N ALA A 665 -24.85 79.93 -55.68
CA ALA A 665 -24.08 81.03 -56.23
C ALA A 665 -24.50 82.45 -55.75
N ASN A 666 -25.57 82.58 -54.96
CA ASN A 666 -26.03 83.87 -54.40
C ASN A 666 -25.80 84.04 -52.88
N ILE A 667 -25.13 83.10 -52.21
CA ILE A 667 -24.83 83.25 -50.78
C ILE A 667 -23.48 83.97 -50.64
N LYS A 668 -23.51 85.22 -50.16
CA LYS A 668 -22.30 85.94 -49.76
C LYS A 668 -21.75 85.33 -48.48
N THR A 669 -20.50 84.89 -48.50
CA THR A 669 -19.75 84.44 -47.33
C THR A 669 -19.24 85.65 -46.56
N GLU A 670 -19.72 85.86 -45.34
CA GLU A 670 -19.06 86.71 -44.34
C GLU A 670 -18.20 85.84 -43.42
N GLU A 671 -16.96 86.28 -43.20
CA GLU A 671 -15.93 85.60 -42.43
C GLU A 671 -16.22 85.79 -40.92
N LEU A 672 -16.82 84.78 -40.29
CA LEU A 672 -17.07 84.77 -38.84
C LEU A 672 -15.96 84.03 -38.09
N GLY A 673 -14.77 84.63 -38.06
CA GLY A 673 -13.73 84.40 -37.04
C GLY A 673 -13.06 83.01 -36.99
N THR A 674 -11.86 82.99 -36.42
CA THR A 674 -11.05 81.79 -36.16
C THR A 674 -11.54 81.07 -34.91
N ASP A 675 -11.87 79.78 -35.05
CA ASP A 675 -12.24 78.93 -33.92
C ASP A 675 -11.01 78.66 -33.04
N ASN A 676 -11.18 78.87 -31.74
CA ASN A 676 -10.15 78.78 -30.73
C ASN A 676 -9.80 77.33 -30.40
N ASP A 677 -8.51 77.10 -30.12
CA ASP A 677 -7.90 75.86 -29.62
C ASP A 677 -8.80 75.07 -28.65
N TYR A 678 -9.48 74.05 -29.18
CA TYR A 678 -10.12 73.01 -28.37
C TYR A 678 -9.50 71.66 -28.73
N ASP A 679 -8.49 71.27 -27.95
CA ASP A 679 -7.93 69.93 -27.95
C ASP A 679 -8.64 69.10 -26.86
N PRO A 680 -9.40 68.04 -27.23
CA PRO A 680 -10.09 67.21 -26.27
C PRO A 680 -9.20 66.13 -25.63
N PHE A 681 -7.89 66.11 -25.90
CA PHE A 681 -6.96 65.10 -25.35
C PHE A 681 -5.64 65.67 -24.80
N ALA A 682 -5.68 66.87 -24.21
CA ALA A 682 -4.65 67.34 -23.28
C ALA A 682 -4.98 66.96 -21.83
#